data_AF-A0A6P5XDX5-F1
#
_entry.id   AF-A0A6P5XDX5-F1
#
_cell.length_a   1.000
_cell.length_b   1.000
_cell.length_c   1.000
_cell.angle_alpha   90.00
_cell.angle_beta   90.00
_cell.angle_gamma   90.00
#
_symmetry.space_group_name_H-M   'P 1'
#
loop_
_entity.id
_entity.type
_entity.pdbx_description
1 polymer ?
#
loop_
_entity_poly.entity_id
_entity_poly.type
_entity_poly.pdbx_seq_one_letter_code
_entity_poly.pdbx_strand_id
1 'polypeptide(L)'
;MNCVEIVDLSSDDELGEVDMKPVKLEPGAVGSTIKQQNNHRVQPVELLKSKNQPRKQVSEENRSSNNGQSSTSVLEQGQSPGDDTGVSSTSAVSPAPICRQFWKAGSYEGGLGSKVMLQNSNNYLHVHPLFLHSNATSHKWAFGAIAELLDNAIDEIQNGATFVIVDKTSNPRDGSAALLIQDDGGGMAPEAMRRCMSFGFSDKKSKSAIGQYGNGFKTSSMRLGADVIVFSRHLDNRSLTQSIGLLSYSFLTRTGHDRIVVPMVDYELNMSSGRLDVLHGREHFASNLSILLQWSPYSTEAELLKQFDDIGSHGTKIIIYNLWLNNDGSSELDFDSDPKDIRISGETKKVDTIPAWKAVNEQHIASRYHHSLRVYLSVLYLRIPETFRIILRGEIVEHHNIADDLKYIEYILYKPQSGGSVEAAVVSTIGFLKEAPQVNIHGFCVYHKNRLILPFWQVVSYSDSRGRGVVGVLEANFVEPTHNKQDFERTSLFQKLEGRLKEMTWEYWDYHCGLIGYQVKKKSRPPASHVPSHFTGQSSVQHPVGLNQTSMAADRAKAGHVDVGAEQSIPISHGKSMQGLPMKRKEPGDVAKLEKVKRQAGICGNTFLQPASQETLNLMQENKKLSAKCLDYEKRVEELNFKVEELRNEVGEVQREYERLLAELKYLDIVKDEKDVKT
;
A
#
# COMPACT_ATOMS: atom_id res chain seq x y z
N MET A 1 -43.97 -24.01 18.11
CA MET A 1 -42.63 -24.49 18.53
C MET A 1 -42.29 -25.66 17.62
N ASN A 2 -41.19 -25.55 16.88
CA ASN A 2 -40.48 -26.63 16.19
C ASN A 2 -39.01 -26.17 16.14
N CYS A 3 -38.06 -27.10 16.27
CA CYS A 3 -36.64 -26.74 16.30
C CYS A 3 -36.16 -26.32 14.91
N VAL A 4 -35.40 -25.23 14.86
CA VAL A 4 -34.52 -24.93 13.73
C VAL A 4 -33.18 -25.57 14.06
N GLU A 5 -32.85 -26.67 13.39
CA GLU A 5 -31.47 -27.18 13.43
C GLU A 5 -30.57 -26.24 12.63
N ILE A 6 -29.50 -25.80 13.28
CA ILE A 6 -28.48 -24.95 12.70
C ILE A 6 -27.44 -25.88 12.10
N VAL A 7 -27.13 -25.73 10.81
CA VAL A 7 -25.98 -26.41 10.20
C VAL A 7 -24.71 -25.88 10.85
N ASP A 8 -24.06 -26.73 11.65
CA ASP A 8 -22.88 -26.39 12.44
C ASP A 8 -21.61 -26.33 11.57
N LEU A 9 -20.57 -25.66 12.06
CA LEU A 9 -19.32 -25.40 11.32
C LEU A 9 -18.13 -26.19 11.87
N SER A 10 -18.19 -27.52 11.78
CA SER A 10 -17.04 -28.39 12.03
C SER A 10 -17.09 -29.72 11.24
N SER A 11 -15.95 -30.39 11.20
CA SER A 11 -15.68 -31.71 10.61
C SER A 11 -16.44 -32.86 11.32
N ASP A 12 -16.45 -34.12 10.85
CA ASP A 12 -15.61 -34.87 9.91
C ASP A 12 -16.44 -35.89 9.09
N ASP A 13 -15.90 -36.43 7.98
CA ASP A 13 -16.11 -37.85 7.60
C ASP A 13 -15.17 -38.32 6.45
N GLU A 14 -13.96 -38.80 6.78
CA GLU A 14 -13.20 -39.76 5.94
C GLU A 14 -12.45 -40.76 6.84
N LEU A 15 -13.00 -41.97 6.98
CA LEU A 15 -12.33 -43.11 7.62
C LEU A 15 -11.72 -44.03 6.55
N GLY A 16 -10.41 -43.90 6.32
CA GLY A 16 -9.62 -44.79 5.47
C GLY A 16 -8.44 -45.42 6.22
N GLU A 17 -8.52 -46.72 6.51
CA GLU A 17 -7.40 -47.45 7.12
C GLU A 17 -6.24 -47.66 6.13
N VAL A 18 -5.03 -47.24 6.50
CA VAL A 18 -3.79 -47.74 5.88
C VAL A 18 -2.72 -47.98 6.97
N ASP A 19 -2.20 -49.21 7.01
CA ASP A 19 -1.20 -49.70 7.98
C ASP A 19 0.15 -48.95 7.89
N MET A 20 0.65 -48.46 9.03
CA MET A 20 1.98 -47.85 9.17
C MET A 20 2.70 -48.40 10.40
N LYS A 21 3.60 -49.36 10.17
CA LYS A 21 4.35 -50.08 11.22
C LYS A 21 5.37 -49.18 11.94
N PRO A 22 5.47 -49.24 13.28
CA PRO A 22 6.46 -48.47 14.03
C PRO A 22 7.87 -49.07 13.87
N VAL A 23 8.78 -48.33 13.25
CA VAL A 23 10.23 -48.66 13.26
C VAL A 23 10.89 -48.03 14.48
N LYS A 24 11.38 -48.88 15.37
CA LYS A 24 12.05 -48.52 16.63
C LYS A 24 13.57 -48.44 16.42
N LEU A 25 14.23 -47.39 16.90
CA LEU A 25 15.68 -47.40 17.17
C LEU A 25 16.03 -46.58 18.43
N GLU A 26 17.08 -47.03 19.12
CA GLU A 26 17.37 -46.82 20.55
C GLU A 26 18.32 -45.61 20.84
N PRO A 27 18.53 -45.22 22.13
CA PRO A 27 19.03 -43.88 22.49
C PRO A 27 20.44 -43.83 23.11
N GLY A 28 20.94 -42.60 23.37
CA GLY A 28 22.02 -42.31 24.34
C GLY A 28 22.57 -40.88 24.24
N ALA A 29 23.18 -40.28 25.27
CA ALA A 29 23.21 -40.62 26.71
C ALA A 29 23.79 -39.45 27.54
N VAL A 30 23.32 -39.24 28.80
CA VAL A 30 23.89 -38.36 29.86
C VAL A 30 23.90 -36.83 29.54
N GLY A 31 23.62 -35.87 30.44
CA GLY A 31 23.20 -35.78 31.85
C GLY A 31 23.09 -34.28 32.23
N SER A 32 22.65 -33.81 33.40
CA SER A 32 22.20 -34.46 34.64
C SER A 32 21.35 -33.51 35.52
N THR A 33 20.23 -34.00 36.05
CA THR A 33 19.66 -33.76 37.41
C THR A 33 19.66 -32.35 38.04
N ILE A 34 18.47 -31.79 38.36
CA ILE A 34 17.99 -31.58 39.77
C ILE A 34 16.56 -30.99 39.86
N LYS A 35 15.72 -31.71 40.62
CA LYS A 35 14.52 -31.32 41.43
C LYS A 35 13.57 -30.18 40.98
N GLN A 36 12.29 -30.56 40.84
CA GLN A 36 11.15 -29.67 41.11
C GLN A 36 11.05 -29.33 42.62
N GLN A 37 10.54 -28.14 42.93
CA GLN A 37 9.76 -27.88 44.16
C GLN A 37 8.61 -26.91 43.83
N ASN A 38 7.38 -27.37 44.01
CA ASN A 38 6.20 -26.51 43.96
C ASN A 38 5.99 -25.84 45.33
N ASN A 39 5.93 -24.50 45.36
CA ASN A 39 5.04 -23.73 46.22
C ASN A 39 5.20 -22.21 46.02
N HIS A 40 4.16 -21.52 45.54
CA HIS A 40 3.38 -20.57 46.37
C HIS A 40 2.38 -19.73 45.54
N ARG A 41 1.09 -20.02 45.74
CA ARG A 41 -0.03 -19.08 45.97
C ARG A 41 0.21 -17.60 45.59
N VAL A 42 -0.37 -17.17 44.47
CA VAL A 42 -0.50 -15.74 44.10
C VAL A 42 -1.88 -15.21 44.51
N GLN A 43 -1.93 -14.03 45.11
CA GLN A 43 -3.15 -13.21 45.25
C GLN A 43 -3.12 -12.08 44.20
N PRO A 44 -4.28 -11.64 43.68
CA PRO A 44 -4.33 -10.48 42.78
C PRO A 44 -4.07 -9.18 43.55
N VAL A 45 -3.30 -8.27 42.95
CA VAL A 45 -3.07 -6.91 43.46
C VAL A 45 -3.82 -5.92 42.58
N GLU A 46 -4.62 -5.05 43.20
CA GLU A 46 -5.34 -3.98 42.51
C GLU A 46 -4.38 -2.88 42.04
N LEU A 47 -4.45 -2.49 40.76
CA LEU A 47 -3.66 -1.38 40.23
C LEU A 47 -4.50 -0.10 40.15
N LEU A 48 -4.28 0.81 41.10
CA LEU A 48 -4.95 2.11 41.16
C LEU A 48 -4.65 2.99 39.93
N LYS A 49 -5.70 3.54 39.31
CA LYS A 49 -5.59 4.51 38.22
C LYS A 49 -5.20 5.89 38.76
N SER A 50 -3.93 6.28 38.61
CA SER A 50 -3.51 7.67 38.85
C SER A 50 -3.90 8.57 37.68
N LYS A 51 -4.64 9.65 37.96
CA LYS A 51 -4.92 10.72 36.99
C LYS A 51 -3.74 11.69 36.94
N ASN A 52 -3.30 12.07 35.75
CA ASN A 52 -2.52 13.29 35.52
C ASN A 52 -3.06 14.03 34.30
N GLN A 53 -3.53 15.27 34.50
CA GLN A 53 -3.92 16.19 33.43
C GLN A 53 -2.86 17.29 33.30
N PRO A 54 -2.46 17.70 32.08
CA PRO A 54 -1.77 18.97 31.88
C PRO A 54 -2.78 20.13 31.97
N ARG A 55 -2.57 21.05 32.92
CA ARG A 55 -3.42 22.23 33.12
C ARG A 55 -2.89 23.41 32.29
N LYS A 56 -3.72 23.94 31.39
CA LYS A 56 -3.56 25.29 30.83
C LYS A 56 -4.81 26.10 31.16
N GLN A 57 -4.63 27.21 31.88
CA GLN A 57 -5.64 28.25 32.06
C GLN A 57 -5.13 29.53 31.43
N VAL A 58 -6.06 30.31 30.88
CA VAL A 58 -5.92 31.75 30.66
C VAL A 58 -7.20 32.37 31.24
N SER A 59 -7.02 33.49 31.95
CA SER A 59 -8.03 34.34 32.59
C SER A 59 -8.68 35.30 31.56
N GLU A 60 -9.75 36.06 31.84
CA GLU A 60 -10.82 36.05 32.86
C GLU A 60 -11.99 36.91 32.32
N GLU A 61 -13.17 36.82 32.96
CA GLU A 61 -14.01 37.95 33.44
C GLU A 61 -15.53 37.64 33.42
N ASN A 62 -16.09 37.47 34.62
CA ASN A 62 -17.25 38.23 35.17
C ASN A 62 -18.36 38.66 34.18
N ARG A 63 -19.66 38.32 34.31
CA ARG A 63 -20.59 38.16 35.47
C ARG A 63 -22.00 37.71 34.95
N SER A 64 -23.07 37.37 35.69
CA SER A 64 -23.36 37.12 37.13
C SER A 64 -24.80 36.57 37.35
N SER A 65 -25.05 36.01 38.54
CA SER A 65 -26.34 36.03 39.30
C SER A 65 -27.53 35.10 38.93
N ASN A 66 -27.76 34.16 39.86
CA ASN A 66 -29.03 33.85 40.59
C ASN A 66 -30.23 33.07 39.98
N ASN A 67 -30.60 32.06 40.76
CA ASN A 67 -31.95 31.54 41.11
C ASN A 67 -32.86 30.85 40.07
N GLY A 68 -33.57 29.82 40.56
CA GLY A 68 -34.76 29.21 39.97
C GLY A 68 -36.03 29.55 40.78
N GLN A 69 -36.95 28.56 40.93
CA GLN A 69 -38.40 28.66 41.28
C GLN A 69 -39.30 28.64 40.01
N SER A 70 -40.53 28.09 40.01
CA SER A 70 -41.23 27.26 41.00
C SER A 70 -42.36 26.40 40.39
N SER A 71 -42.97 25.56 41.24
CA SER A 71 -43.97 24.51 41.00
C SER A 71 -45.46 24.97 40.91
N THR A 72 -46.37 23.97 40.93
CA THR A 72 -47.87 23.98 41.05
C THR A 72 -48.65 24.14 39.72
N SER A 73 -49.89 23.64 39.53
CA SER A 73 -50.92 23.00 40.40
C SER A 73 -51.89 22.14 39.53
N VAL A 74 -52.89 21.33 39.97
CA VAL A 74 -53.19 20.41 41.11
C VAL A 74 -54.69 19.95 40.99
N LEU A 75 -55.12 18.84 41.62
CA LEU A 75 -56.48 18.19 41.63
C LEU A 75 -56.89 17.38 40.37
N GLU A 76 -57.80 16.37 40.42
CA GLU A 76 -57.97 15.25 41.39
C GLU A 76 -58.93 14.11 40.87
N GLN A 77 -58.91 12.97 41.58
CA GLN A 77 -59.95 11.91 41.78
C GLN A 77 -60.65 11.12 40.65
N GLY A 78 -60.68 9.77 40.86
CA GLY A 78 -61.54 8.76 40.23
C GLY A 78 -61.18 7.34 40.74
N GLN A 79 -62.15 6.43 40.93
CA GLN A 79 -61.93 5.11 41.56
C GLN A 79 -62.09 3.90 40.60
N SER A 80 -61.67 2.72 41.08
CA SER A 80 -61.59 1.40 40.41
C SER A 80 -62.95 0.64 40.38
N PRO A 81 -63.08 -0.61 39.85
CA PRO A 81 -62.06 -1.58 39.37
C PRO A 81 -62.36 -2.39 38.09
N GLY A 82 -61.35 -3.16 37.63
CA GLY A 82 -61.48 -4.51 37.04
C GLY A 82 -61.96 -4.68 35.58
N ASP A 83 -61.09 -5.21 34.71
CA ASP A 83 -61.24 -6.57 34.13
C ASP A 83 -60.10 -6.92 33.14
N ASP A 84 -59.89 -8.23 32.91
CA ASP A 84 -58.88 -8.78 31.99
C ASP A 84 -59.39 -8.86 30.54
N THR A 85 -58.65 -8.29 29.59
CA THR A 85 -58.24 -8.96 28.32
C THR A 85 -57.29 -8.08 27.51
N GLY A 86 -56.27 -8.67 26.90
CA GLY A 86 -55.18 -7.92 26.26
C GLY A 86 -55.16 -7.97 24.73
N VAL A 87 -54.71 -6.88 24.11
CA VAL A 87 -54.13 -6.85 22.76
C VAL A 87 -52.89 -5.95 22.78
N SER A 88 -51.70 -6.55 22.70
CA SER A 88 -50.44 -5.79 22.63
C SER A 88 -50.19 -5.28 21.21
N SER A 89 -50.69 -4.08 20.91
CA SER A 89 -50.40 -3.38 19.66
C SER A 89 -48.92 -3.00 19.57
N THR A 90 -48.13 -3.78 18.84
CA THR A 90 -46.71 -3.48 18.57
C THR A 90 -46.57 -2.38 17.53
N SER A 91 -46.41 -1.13 17.99
CA SER A 91 -46.08 0.01 17.14
C SER A 91 -44.86 -0.28 16.26
N ALA A 92 -45.00 -0.12 14.95
CA ALA A 92 -43.91 -0.33 14.01
C ALA A 92 -42.80 0.71 14.24
N VAL A 93 -41.67 0.27 14.81
CA VAL A 93 -40.48 1.11 14.97
C VAL A 93 -39.85 1.33 13.60
N SER A 94 -39.90 2.57 13.11
CA SER A 94 -39.18 2.98 11.90
C SER A 94 -37.69 2.61 12.01
N PRO A 95 -37.11 1.82 11.09
CA PRO A 95 -35.71 1.45 11.18
C PRO A 95 -34.84 2.71 11.09
N ALA A 96 -33.87 2.83 12.01
CA ALA A 96 -33.04 4.01 12.11
C ALA A 96 -32.30 4.31 10.78
N PRO A 97 -32.08 5.59 10.43
CA PRO A 97 -31.32 5.95 9.23
C PRO A 97 -29.93 5.30 9.25
N ILE A 98 -29.51 4.69 8.14
CA ILE A 98 -28.14 4.16 8.03
C ILE A 98 -27.17 5.36 8.12
N CYS A 99 -26.28 5.32 9.11
CA CYS A 99 -25.16 6.23 9.17
C CYS A 99 -24.18 5.92 8.03
N ARG A 100 -24.35 6.55 6.87
CA ARG A 100 -23.44 6.40 5.71
C ARG A 100 -22.06 7.06 5.90
N GLN A 101 -21.73 7.54 7.10
CA GLN A 101 -20.41 8.10 7.42
C GLN A 101 -19.58 7.05 8.18
N PHE A 102 -18.57 6.48 7.49
CA PHE A 102 -17.79 5.33 7.99
C PHE A 102 -17.34 5.51 9.44
N TRP A 103 -16.62 6.59 9.75
CA TRP A 103 -16.05 6.88 11.07
C TRP A 103 -17.08 7.14 12.20
N LYS A 104 -18.39 7.07 11.91
CA LYS A 104 -19.49 7.19 12.89
C LYS A 104 -20.36 5.92 12.94
N ALA A 105 -20.25 5.01 11.96
CA ALA A 105 -21.11 3.83 11.81
C ALA A 105 -20.93 2.75 12.90
N GLY A 106 -19.86 2.83 13.70
CA GLY A 106 -19.61 1.97 14.86
C GLY A 106 -20.21 2.46 16.19
N SER A 107 -20.82 3.65 16.23
CA SER A 107 -21.39 4.23 17.46
C SER A 107 -22.85 3.83 17.63
N TYR A 108 -23.13 2.86 18.52
CA TYR A 108 -24.48 2.43 18.87
C TYR A 108 -24.86 2.97 20.26
N GLU A 109 -26.01 3.63 20.39
CA GLU A 109 -26.56 3.95 21.72
C GLU A 109 -27.06 2.67 22.40
N GLY A 110 -26.69 2.47 23.67
CA GLY A 110 -26.93 1.24 24.41
C GLY A 110 -28.37 1.03 24.87
N GLY A 111 -29.31 0.88 23.93
CA GLY A 111 -30.63 0.31 24.22
C GLY A 111 -30.48 -1.09 24.85
N LEU A 112 -31.28 -1.39 25.87
CA LEU A 112 -31.11 -2.62 26.66
C LEU A 112 -31.35 -3.87 25.80
N GLY A 113 -30.27 -4.54 25.41
CA GLY A 113 -30.33 -5.87 24.81
C GLY A 113 -30.99 -6.88 25.75
N SER A 114 -32.02 -7.57 25.27
CA SER A 114 -32.72 -8.60 26.04
C SER A 114 -31.75 -9.72 26.45
N LYS A 115 -31.61 -9.96 27.75
CA LYS A 115 -30.72 -11.00 28.30
C LYS A 115 -31.34 -12.38 28.17
N VAL A 116 -31.33 -12.93 26.96
CA VAL A 116 -31.72 -14.32 26.69
C VAL A 116 -30.74 -15.25 27.41
N MET A 117 -31.25 -16.08 28.33
CA MET A 117 -30.48 -17.22 28.84
C MET A 117 -30.59 -18.37 27.83
N LEU A 118 -29.50 -18.65 27.12
CA LEU A 118 -29.36 -19.92 26.40
C LEU A 118 -28.74 -20.95 27.35
N GLN A 119 -29.40 -22.10 27.52
CA GLN A 119 -28.79 -23.28 28.13
C GLN A 119 -28.13 -24.13 27.03
N ASN A 120 -26.98 -24.72 27.35
CA ASN A 120 -26.18 -25.63 26.52
C ASN A 120 -25.68 -25.06 25.18
N SER A 121 -24.38 -24.77 25.12
CA SER A 121 -23.62 -24.68 23.86
C SER A 121 -22.13 -24.88 24.11
N ASN A 122 -21.40 -25.45 23.15
CA ASN A 122 -19.94 -25.40 23.16
C ASN A 122 -19.47 -23.94 23.02
N ASN A 123 -18.32 -23.60 23.61
CA ASN A 123 -17.80 -22.22 23.66
C ASN A 123 -17.14 -21.79 22.33
N TYR A 124 -17.93 -21.65 21.27
CA TYR A 124 -17.48 -21.06 20.01
C TYR A 124 -17.32 -19.53 20.12
N LEU A 125 -16.39 -18.96 19.34
CA LEU A 125 -16.15 -17.51 19.34
C LEU A 125 -17.19 -16.78 18.48
N HIS A 126 -18.21 -16.21 19.11
CA HIS A 126 -19.24 -15.44 18.42
C HIS A 126 -18.71 -14.07 17.94
N VAL A 127 -18.81 -13.81 16.64
CA VAL A 127 -18.40 -12.54 16.01
C VAL A 127 -19.63 -11.69 15.67
N HIS A 128 -19.81 -10.61 16.44
CA HIS A 128 -20.92 -9.66 16.27
C HIS A 128 -20.73 -8.78 15.01
N PRO A 129 -21.78 -8.38 14.27
CA PRO A 129 -21.65 -7.61 13.02
C PRO A 129 -20.86 -6.30 13.11
N LEU A 130 -20.82 -5.64 14.28
CA LEU A 130 -19.96 -4.47 14.54
C LEU A 130 -18.46 -4.75 14.30
N PHE A 131 -18.02 -6.01 14.33
CA PHE A 131 -16.65 -6.41 14.01
C PHE A 131 -16.28 -6.12 12.55
N LEU A 132 -17.22 -6.20 11.60
CA LEU A 132 -16.99 -5.87 10.18
C LEU A 132 -16.47 -4.43 10.04
N HIS A 133 -17.21 -3.49 10.62
CA HIS A 133 -16.81 -2.08 10.66
C HIS A 133 -15.52 -1.87 11.46
N SER A 134 -15.42 -2.49 12.64
CA SER A 134 -14.26 -2.32 13.54
C SER A 134 -12.95 -2.76 12.89
N ASN A 135 -12.95 -3.92 12.23
CA ASN A 135 -11.80 -4.47 11.49
C ASN A 135 -11.43 -3.60 10.28
N ALA A 136 -12.43 -3.09 9.54
CA ALA A 136 -12.23 -2.20 8.40
C ALA A 136 -11.50 -0.89 8.74
N THR A 137 -11.53 -0.42 10.00
CA THR A 137 -10.81 0.80 10.43
C THR A 137 -9.29 0.74 10.26
N SER A 138 -8.73 -0.45 10.05
CA SER A 138 -7.31 -0.66 9.75
C SER A 138 -6.86 0.01 8.43
N HIS A 139 -7.75 0.15 7.44
CA HIS A 139 -7.49 0.94 6.23
C HIS A 139 -7.92 2.39 6.44
N LYS A 140 -6.96 3.31 6.58
CA LYS A 140 -7.28 4.75 6.66
C LYS A 140 -7.56 5.37 5.29
N TRP A 141 -6.87 4.89 4.26
CA TRP A 141 -6.89 5.43 2.88
C TRP A 141 -7.58 4.43 1.93
N ALA A 142 -8.60 4.89 1.19
CA ALA A 142 -9.45 4.04 0.37
C ALA A 142 -8.68 3.25 -0.71
N PHE A 143 -7.70 3.86 -1.39
CA PHE A 143 -6.94 3.16 -2.43
C PHE A 143 -6.13 1.96 -1.88
N GLY A 144 -5.70 2.02 -0.62
CA GLY A 144 -5.04 0.88 0.03
C GLY A 144 -5.98 -0.34 0.18
N ALA A 145 -7.28 -0.10 0.39
CA ALA A 145 -8.30 -1.15 0.39
C ALA A 145 -8.65 -1.63 -1.03
N ILE A 146 -8.70 -0.73 -2.03
CA ILE A 146 -8.88 -1.14 -3.44
C ILE A 146 -7.72 -2.06 -3.86
N ALA A 147 -6.48 -1.68 -3.55
CA ALA A 147 -5.30 -2.48 -3.88
C ALA A 147 -5.27 -3.85 -3.19
N GLU A 148 -5.83 -4.00 -1.98
CA GLU A 148 -5.99 -5.31 -1.33
C GLU A 148 -7.01 -6.23 -2.01
N LEU A 149 -7.90 -5.68 -2.83
CA LEU A 149 -8.79 -6.47 -3.69
C LEU A 149 -8.06 -6.87 -4.98
N LEU A 150 -7.30 -5.96 -5.60
CA LEU A 150 -6.44 -6.25 -6.76
C LEU A 150 -5.33 -7.26 -6.45
N ASP A 151 -4.79 -7.25 -5.22
CA ASP A 151 -3.82 -8.25 -4.75
C ASP A 151 -4.35 -9.70 -4.93
N ASN A 152 -5.67 -9.90 -4.87
CA ASN A 152 -6.25 -11.23 -5.11
C ASN A 152 -6.29 -11.58 -6.60
N ALA A 153 -6.66 -10.65 -7.48
CA ALA A 153 -6.63 -10.87 -8.94
C ALA A 153 -5.19 -11.07 -9.47
N ILE A 154 -4.21 -10.39 -8.88
CA ILE A 154 -2.78 -10.58 -9.18
C ILE A 154 -2.29 -11.97 -8.72
N ASP A 155 -2.73 -12.44 -7.56
CA ASP A 155 -2.46 -13.82 -7.12
C ASP A 155 -3.12 -14.87 -8.06
N GLU A 156 -4.16 -14.52 -8.82
CA GLU A 156 -4.84 -15.40 -9.79
C GLU A 156 -4.17 -15.48 -11.17
N ILE A 157 -3.08 -14.73 -11.43
CA ILE A 157 -2.30 -14.85 -12.69
C ILE A 157 -1.79 -16.29 -12.90
N GLN A 158 -1.44 -16.99 -11.80
CA GLN A 158 -1.02 -18.40 -11.85
C GLN A 158 -2.15 -19.36 -12.27
N ASN A 159 -3.40 -18.92 -12.16
CA ASN A 159 -4.62 -19.66 -12.52
C ASN A 159 -5.20 -19.18 -13.87
N GLY A 160 -4.48 -18.33 -14.61
CA GLY A 160 -4.83 -17.93 -15.98
C GLY A 160 -5.39 -16.52 -16.15
N ALA A 161 -5.48 -15.69 -15.09
CA ALA A 161 -5.97 -14.32 -15.20
C ALA A 161 -5.15 -13.48 -16.20
N THR A 162 -5.82 -12.71 -17.06
CA THR A 162 -5.24 -11.79 -18.05
C THR A 162 -5.65 -10.33 -17.83
N PHE A 163 -6.61 -10.05 -16.95
CA PHE A 163 -6.95 -8.69 -16.54
C PHE A 163 -7.58 -8.58 -15.15
N VAL A 164 -7.58 -7.34 -14.63
CA VAL A 164 -8.53 -6.89 -13.61
C VAL A 164 -9.10 -5.53 -14.00
N ILE A 165 -10.43 -5.43 -14.04
CA ILE A 165 -11.20 -4.21 -14.28
C ILE A 165 -11.54 -3.57 -12.93
N VAL A 166 -11.43 -2.25 -12.85
CA VAL A 166 -11.91 -1.41 -11.76
C VAL A 166 -12.77 -0.29 -12.35
N ASP A 167 -14.05 -0.21 -11.99
CA ASP A 167 -14.96 0.78 -12.61
C ASP A 167 -16.05 1.32 -11.67
N LYS A 168 -16.72 2.38 -12.13
CA LYS A 168 -18.01 2.85 -11.59
C LYS A 168 -19.12 1.98 -12.16
N THR A 169 -19.99 1.46 -11.31
CA THR A 169 -21.31 0.95 -11.73
C THR A 169 -22.41 1.66 -10.95
N SER A 170 -23.66 1.53 -11.40
CA SER A 170 -24.83 2.14 -10.77
C SER A 170 -25.69 1.06 -10.13
N ASN A 171 -26.06 1.25 -8.86
CA ASN A 171 -27.02 0.40 -8.14
C ASN A 171 -28.40 0.47 -8.84
N PRO A 172 -28.94 -0.63 -9.40
CA PRO A 172 -30.21 -0.60 -10.12
C PRO A 172 -31.42 -0.15 -9.29
N ARG A 173 -31.37 -0.23 -7.95
CA ARG A 173 -32.50 0.20 -7.10
C ARG A 173 -32.67 1.71 -6.95
N ASP A 174 -31.57 2.44 -6.87
CA ASP A 174 -31.57 3.86 -6.45
C ASP A 174 -30.65 4.76 -7.31
N GLY A 175 -29.96 4.20 -8.30
CA GLY A 175 -29.02 4.92 -9.17
C GLY A 175 -27.73 5.35 -8.49
N SER A 176 -27.49 4.99 -7.21
CA SER A 176 -26.28 5.39 -6.49
C SER A 176 -25.03 4.71 -7.04
N ALA A 177 -23.88 5.40 -6.93
CA ALA A 177 -22.61 4.86 -7.38
C ALA A 177 -22.16 3.67 -6.51
N ALA A 178 -21.64 2.65 -7.19
CA ALA A 178 -21.02 1.47 -6.62
C ALA A 178 -19.66 1.23 -7.32
N LEU A 179 -18.73 0.60 -6.60
CA LEU A 179 -17.42 0.23 -7.13
C LEU A 179 -17.48 -1.22 -7.65
N LEU A 180 -17.20 -1.38 -8.95
CA LEU A 180 -17.01 -2.67 -9.61
C LEU A 180 -15.52 -3.03 -9.58
N ILE A 181 -15.21 -4.27 -9.20
CA ILE A 181 -13.91 -4.91 -9.45
C ILE A 181 -14.18 -6.27 -10.07
N GLN A 182 -13.54 -6.61 -11.20
CA GLN A 182 -13.76 -7.88 -11.89
C GLN A 182 -12.47 -8.43 -12.49
N ASP A 183 -12.23 -9.73 -12.31
CA ASP A 183 -11.11 -10.48 -12.89
C ASP A 183 -11.59 -11.68 -13.73
N ASP A 184 -10.73 -12.14 -14.64
CA ASP A 184 -10.86 -13.37 -15.43
C ASP A 184 -10.03 -14.54 -14.84
N GLY A 185 -9.78 -14.50 -13.52
CA GLY A 185 -9.03 -15.54 -12.80
C GLY A 185 -9.74 -16.89 -12.72
N GLY A 186 -9.20 -17.82 -11.92
CA GLY A 186 -9.76 -19.17 -11.81
C GLY A 186 -11.18 -19.24 -11.24
N GLY A 187 -11.62 -18.18 -10.57
CA GLY A 187 -12.89 -18.12 -9.84
C GLY A 187 -12.92 -19.04 -8.62
N MET A 188 -14.07 -19.13 -7.96
CA MET A 188 -14.26 -19.89 -6.73
C MET A 188 -15.39 -20.91 -6.85
N ALA A 189 -15.08 -22.18 -6.58
CA ALA A 189 -16.08 -23.19 -6.24
C ALA A 189 -16.87 -22.79 -4.96
N PRO A 190 -18.07 -23.33 -4.72
CA PRO A 190 -18.92 -22.95 -3.58
C PRO A 190 -18.20 -22.96 -2.22
N GLU A 191 -17.39 -23.98 -1.94
CA GLU A 191 -16.66 -24.13 -0.67
C GLU A 191 -15.53 -23.09 -0.55
N ALA A 192 -14.87 -22.76 -1.66
CA ALA A 192 -13.86 -21.71 -1.72
C ALA A 192 -14.51 -20.33 -1.52
N MET A 193 -15.71 -20.10 -2.07
CA MET A 193 -16.51 -18.90 -1.82
C MET A 193 -16.95 -18.79 -0.35
N ARG A 194 -17.36 -19.90 0.29
CA ARG A 194 -17.66 -19.93 1.75
C ARG A 194 -16.43 -19.56 2.58
N ARG A 195 -15.24 -20.09 2.23
CA ARG A 195 -13.96 -19.71 2.87
C ARG A 195 -13.59 -18.25 2.60
N CYS A 196 -13.82 -17.75 1.39
CA CYS A 196 -13.61 -16.35 1.01
C CYS A 196 -14.48 -15.38 1.85
N MET A 197 -15.69 -15.78 2.22
CA MET A 197 -16.57 -15.02 3.12
C MET A 197 -16.24 -15.20 4.61
N SER A 198 -15.64 -16.31 5.02
CA SER A 198 -15.34 -16.67 6.42
C SER A 198 -13.97 -16.16 6.90
N PHE A 199 -13.87 -15.59 8.11
CA PHE A 199 -12.62 -15.03 8.63
C PHE A 199 -11.51 -16.08 8.83
N GLY A 200 -10.25 -15.68 8.63
CA GLY A 200 -9.07 -16.52 8.91
C GLY A 200 -8.74 -17.63 7.90
N PHE A 201 -9.62 -17.95 6.95
CA PHE A 201 -9.34 -18.97 5.93
C PHE A 201 -8.50 -18.41 4.77
N SER A 202 -7.45 -19.15 4.40
CA SER A 202 -6.60 -18.85 3.24
C SER A 202 -5.93 -20.12 2.72
N ASP A 203 -6.27 -20.52 1.50
CA ASP A 203 -5.64 -21.68 0.83
C ASP A 203 -4.32 -21.30 0.12
N LYS A 204 -3.94 -20.02 0.14
CA LYS A 204 -2.76 -19.45 -0.54
C LYS A 204 -1.46 -19.87 0.15
N LYS A 205 -1.05 -21.12 -0.10
CA LYS A 205 0.17 -21.77 0.44
C LYS A 205 1.49 -21.30 -0.20
N SER A 206 1.46 -20.50 -1.27
CA SER A 206 2.68 -20.01 -1.92
C SER A 206 3.35 -18.88 -1.12
N LYS A 207 4.68 -18.96 -0.97
CA LYS A 207 5.48 -17.88 -0.37
C LYS A 207 5.44 -16.57 -1.18
N SER A 208 5.11 -16.63 -2.47
CA SER A 208 5.00 -15.47 -3.35
C SER A 208 3.64 -14.77 -3.31
N ALA A 209 2.59 -15.40 -2.75
CA ALA A 209 1.25 -14.84 -2.74
C ALA A 209 1.16 -13.63 -1.81
N ILE A 210 0.43 -12.59 -2.25
CA ILE A 210 0.26 -11.33 -1.52
C ILE A 210 -0.86 -11.46 -0.49
N GLY A 211 -1.92 -12.20 -0.81
CA GLY A 211 -2.99 -12.56 0.13
C GLY A 211 -2.58 -13.73 1.03
N GLN A 212 -2.30 -13.49 2.31
CA GLN A 212 -1.88 -14.55 3.25
C GLN A 212 -2.88 -14.77 4.40
N TYR A 213 -3.39 -13.71 5.04
CA TYR A 213 -4.12 -13.78 6.31
C TYR A 213 -5.65 -14.04 6.21
N GLY A 214 -6.19 -14.33 5.02
CA GLY A 214 -7.63 -14.59 4.82
C GLY A 214 -8.60 -13.42 5.05
N ASN A 215 -8.14 -12.27 5.55
CA ASN A 215 -9.01 -11.17 5.98
C ASN A 215 -9.17 -10.02 4.97
N GLY A 216 -8.22 -9.83 4.04
CA GLY A 216 -8.13 -8.64 3.17
C GLY A 216 -9.43 -8.28 2.44
N PHE A 217 -10.14 -9.26 1.86
CA PHE A 217 -11.44 -9.03 1.20
C PHE A 217 -12.49 -8.41 2.15
N LYS A 218 -12.69 -8.99 3.34
CA LYS A 218 -13.70 -8.52 4.31
C LYS A 218 -13.34 -7.12 4.80
N THR A 219 -12.08 -6.92 5.15
CA THR A 219 -11.56 -5.66 5.68
C THR A 219 -11.66 -4.52 4.66
N SER A 220 -11.38 -4.82 3.39
CA SER A 220 -11.33 -3.82 2.31
C SER A 220 -12.70 -3.46 1.76
N SER A 221 -13.57 -4.44 1.51
CA SER A 221 -14.94 -4.21 1.04
C SER A 221 -15.74 -3.37 2.05
N MET A 222 -15.71 -3.74 3.33
CA MET A 222 -16.36 -3.01 4.43
C MET A 222 -15.74 -1.63 4.70
N ARG A 223 -14.52 -1.35 4.23
CA ARG A 223 -13.92 0.00 4.24
C ARG A 223 -14.44 0.88 3.09
N LEU A 224 -14.84 0.29 1.96
CA LEU A 224 -15.21 1.02 0.74
C LEU A 224 -16.72 1.29 0.66
N GLY A 225 -17.55 0.35 1.10
CA GLY A 225 -18.99 0.55 1.28
C GLY A 225 -19.55 -0.25 2.46
N ALA A 226 -20.81 -0.01 2.79
CA ALA A 226 -21.50 -0.78 3.83
C ALA A 226 -21.80 -2.22 3.39
N ASP A 227 -21.92 -2.47 2.08
CA ASP A 227 -22.42 -3.72 1.55
C ASP A 227 -21.62 -4.15 0.31
N VAL A 228 -21.35 -5.45 0.19
CA VAL A 228 -20.71 -6.04 -0.99
C VAL A 228 -21.44 -7.31 -1.42
N ILE A 229 -21.71 -7.42 -2.72
CA ILE A 229 -22.13 -8.66 -3.37
C ILE A 229 -20.98 -9.16 -4.26
N VAL A 230 -20.73 -10.46 -4.21
CA VAL A 230 -19.73 -11.14 -5.03
C VAL A 230 -20.41 -12.22 -5.86
N PHE A 231 -20.07 -12.24 -7.14
CA PHE A 231 -20.41 -13.28 -8.11
C PHE A 231 -19.10 -13.96 -8.51
N SER A 232 -19.00 -15.28 -8.44
CA SER A 232 -17.83 -16.00 -8.91
C SER A 232 -18.26 -17.23 -9.69
N ARG A 233 -17.61 -17.45 -10.84
CA ARG A 233 -17.86 -18.59 -11.72
C ARG A 233 -16.59 -19.41 -11.80
N HIS A 234 -16.73 -20.72 -11.63
CA HIS A 234 -15.60 -21.64 -11.61
C HIS A 234 -15.92 -22.89 -12.43
N LEU A 235 -14.99 -23.26 -13.31
CA LEU A 235 -15.11 -24.39 -14.24
C LEU A 235 -14.13 -25.49 -13.80
N ASP A 236 -14.65 -26.57 -13.24
CA ASP A 236 -13.86 -27.78 -12.94
C ASP A 236 -14.47 -29.01 -13.63
N ASN A 237 -13.64 -29.86 -14.22
CA ASN A 237 -14.01 -31.17 -14.78
C ASN A 237 -15.30 -31.19 -15.66
N ARG A 238 -15.60 -30.08 -16.35
CA ARG A 238 -16.81 -29.81 -17.18
C ARG A 238 -18.10 -29.47 -16.43
N SER A 239 -18.08 -29.37 -15.10
CA SER A 239 -19.12 -28.69 -14.33
C SER A 239 -18.80 -27.20 -14.22
N LEU A 240 -19.79 -26.35 -14.45
CA LEU A 240 -19.67 -24.91 -14.34
C LEU A 240 -20.47 -24.42 -13.12
N THR A 241 -19.76 -24.12 -12.04
CA THR A 241 -20.39 -23.58 -10.82
C THR A 241 -20.50 -22.07 -10.87
N GLN A 242 -21.58 -21.54 -10.30
CA GLN A 242 -21.87 -20.11 -10.19
C GLN A 242 -22.34 -19.80 -8.77
N SER A 243 -21.49 -19.14 -7.98
CA SER A 243 -21.79 -18.77 -6.59
C SER A 243 -22.03 -17.27 -6.47
N ILE A 244 -23.06 -16.91 -5.70
CA ILE A 244 -23.39 -15.54 -5.31
C ILE A 244 -23.34 -15.45 -3.78
N GLY A 245 -22.64 -14.47 -3.22
CA GLY A 245 -22.58 -14.24 -1.78
C GLY A 245 -22.67 -12.76 -1.41
N LEU A 246 -23.41 -12.46 -0.34
CA LEU A 246 -23.71 -11.11 0.12
C LEU A 246 -23.17 -10.86 1.54
N LEU A 247 -22.15 -10.01 1.65
CA LEU A 247 -21.67 -9.51 2.94
C LEU A 247 -22.21 -8.09 3.12
N SER A 248 -23.31 -7.96 3.85
CA SER A 248 -24.07 -6.71 4.00
C SER A 248 -24.17 -6.26 5.46
N TYR A 249 -23.50 -5.16 5.80
CA TYR A 249 -23.66 -4.51 7.11
C TYR A 249 -25.07 -3.93 7.27
N SER A 250 -25.67 -3.44 6.18
CA SER A 250 -27.02 -2.88 6.17
C SER A 250 -28.08 -3.93 6.51
N PHE A 251 -27.97 -5.15 5.96
CA PHE A 251 -28.82 -6.30 6.31
C PHE A 251 -28.68 -6.64 7.79
N LEU A 252 -27.46 -6.96 8.24
CA LEU A 252 -27.20 -7.46 9.59
C LEU A 252 -27.63 -6.47 10.68
N THR A 253 -27.32 -5.19 10.51
CA THR A 253 -27.68 -4.15 11.50
C THR A 253 -29.17 -3.84 11.53
N ARG A 254 -29.83 -3.68 10.38
CA ARG A 254 -31.28 -3.34 10.34
C ARG A 254 -32.20 -4.48 10.75
N THR A 255 -31.74 -5.72 10.63
CA THR A 255 -32.47 -6.91 11.08
C THR A 255 -32.10 -7.34 12.52
N GLY A 256 -31.13 -6.66 13.15
CA GLY A 256 -30.77 -6.89 14.56
C GLY A 256 -29.99 -8.18 14.82
N HIS A 257 -29.19 -8.66 13.86
CA HIS A 257 -28.41 -9.90 14.02
C HIS A 257 -27.33 -9.78 15.11
N ASP A 258 -27.25 -10.80 15.97
CA ASP A 258 -26.23 -10.97 17.01
C ASP A 258 -24.87 -11.48 16.46
N ARG A 259 -24.89 -12.08 15.27
CA ARG A 259 -23.77 -12.75 14.60
C ARG A 259 -23.68 -12.33 13.13
N ILE A 260 -22.51 -12.44 12.53
CA ILE A 260 -22.37 -12.30 11.08
C ILE A 260 -23.03 -13.49 10.39
N VAL A 261 -23.95 -13.22 9.47
CA VAL A 261 -24.60 -14.18 8.56
C VAL A 261 -24.38 -13.69 7.14
N VAL A 262 -24.01 -14.61 6.23
CA VAL A 262 -23.73 -14.31 4.82
C VAL A 262 -24.67 -15.13 3.94
N PRO A 263 -25.75 -14.53 3.40
CA PRO A 263 -26.60 -15.20 2.42
C PRO A 263 -25.77 -15.60 1.20
N MET A 264 -25.88 -16.88 0.81
CA MET A 264 -25.23 -17.44 -0.36
C MET A 264 -26.19 -18.32 -1.16
N VAL A 265 -26.07 -18.26 -2.49
CA VAL A 265 -26.73 -19.20 -3.40
C VAL A 265 -25.72 -19.72 -4.41
N ASP A 266 -25.83 -21.01 -4.71
CA ASP A 266 -24.84 -21.76 -5.48
C ASP A 266 -25.58 -22.56 -6.56
N TYR A 267 -25.26 -22.32 -7.83
CA TYR A 267 -25.83 -23.00 -8.98
C TYR A 267 -24.78 -23.87 -9.67
N GLU A 268 -25.22 -24.98 -10.27
CA GLU A 268 -24.41 -25.85 -11.11
C GLU A 268 -25.00 -25.90 -12.52
N LEU A 269 -24.29 -25.40 -13.53
CA LEU A 269 -24.65 -25.59 -14.94
C LEU A 269 -23.97 -26.85 -15.47
N ASN A 270 -24.74 -27.91 -15.69
CA ASN A 270 -24.23 -29.12 -16.31
C ASN A 270 -24.11 -28.91 -17.83
N MET A 271 -22.88 -28.70 -18.31
CA MET A 271 -22.57 -28.42 -19.72
C MET A 271 -22.97 -29.53 -20.71
N SER A 272 -23.30 -30.74 -20.23
CA SER A 272 -23.77 -31.84 -21.09
C SER A 272 -25.29 -31.93 -21.25
N SER A 273 -26.06 -31.34 -20.33
CA SER A 273 -27.53 -31.31 -20.38
C SER A 273 -28.11 -29.91 -20.59
N GLY A 274 -27.31 -28.85 -20.44
CA GLY A 274 -27.76 -27.46 -20.47
C GLY A 274 -28.64 -27.07 -19.28
N ARG A 275 -28.78 -27.93 -18.27
CA ARG A 275 -29.62 -27.69 -17.09
C ARG A 275 -28.82 -26.94 -16.03
N LEU A 276 -29.37 -25.82 -15.56
CA LEU A 276 -28.93 -25.13 -14.36
C LEU A 276 -29.64 -25.76 -13.17
N ASP A 277 -28.90 -26.45 -12.31
CA ASP A 277 -29.38 -27.02 -11.06
C ASP A 277 -29.00 -26.15 -9.87
N VAL A 278 -29.78 -26.24 -8.80
CA VAL A 278 -29.52 -25.59 -7.52
C VAL A 278 -28.74 -26.54 -6.62
N LEU A 279 -27.60 -26.10 -6.11
CA LEU A 279 -26.83 -26.82 -5.10
C LEU A 279 -27.42 -26.54 -3.71
N HIS A 280 -27.29 -27.53 -2.81
CA HIS A 280 -27.81 -27.50 -1.42
C HIS A 280 -29.35 -27.57 -1.33
N GLY A 281 -29.87 -27.70 -0.10
CA GLY A 281 -31.30 -27.89 0.14
C GLY A 281 -32.15 -26.70 -0.31
N ARG A 282 -33.25 -26.97 -1.05
CA ARG A 282 -34.12 -25.94 -1.66
C ARG A 282 -34.59 -24.86 -0.68
N GLU A 283 -34.85 -25.21 0.58
CA GLU A 283 -35.34 -24.27 1.60
C GLU A 283 -34.27 -23.25 2.00
N HIS A 284 -33.02 -23.69 2.20
CA HIS A 284 -31.88 -22.80 2.46
C HIS A 284 -31.58 -21.91 1.24
N PHE A 285 -31.62 -22.47 0.03
CA PHE A 285 -31.46 -21.70 -1.21
C PHE A 285 -32.55 -20.62 -1.34
N ALA A 286 -33.83 -20.99 -1.20
CA ALA A 286 -34.95 -20.05 -1.32
C ALA A 286 -34.91 -18.94 -0.25
N SER A 287 -34.52 -19.29 0.98
CA SER A 287 -34.30 -18.33 2.06
C SER A 287 -33.17 -17.34 1.70
N ASN A 288 -31.98 -17.84 1.34
CA ASN A 288 -30.84 -16.99 0.98
C ASN A 288 -31.11 -16.14 -0.27
N LEU A 289 -31.79 -16.70 -1.28
CA LEU A 289 -32.24 -15.96 -2.46
C LEU A 289 -33.20 -14.83 -2.06
N SER A 290 -34.17 -15.07 -1.16
CA SER A 290 -35.06 -14.00 -0.71
C SER A 290 -34.32 -12.83 -0.04
N ILE A 291 -33.26 -13.11 0.72
CA ILE A 291 -32.42 -12.07 1.34
C ILE A 291 -31.60 -11.34 0.26
N LEU A 292 -31.02 -12.06 -0.71
CA LEU A 292 -30.32 -11.45 -1.85
C LEU A 292 -31.25 -10.52 -2.66
N LEU A 293 -32.48 -10.96 -2.97
CA LEU A 293 -33.47 -10.19 -3.72
C LEU A 293 -34.08 -9.02 -2.92
N GLN A 294 -33.89 -8.98 -1.60
CA GLN A 294 -34.29 -7.86 -0.74
C GLN A 294 -33.16 -6.85 -0.49
N TRP A 295 -31.92 -7.32 -0.30
CA TRP A 295 -30.81 -6.50 0.22
C TRP A 295 -29.68 -6.21 -0.78
N SER A 296 -29.53 -7.00 -1.85
CA SER A 296 -28.57 -6.72 -2.93
C SER A 296 -29.05 -5.62 -3.89
N PRO A 297 -28.21 -5.10 -4.80
CA PRO A 297 -28.63 -4.14 -5.84
C PRO A 297 -29.70 -4.68 -6.82
N TYR A 298 -29.98 -5.98 -6.81
CA TYR A 298 -30.82 -6.67 -7.78
C TYR A 298 -32.10 -7.20 -7.11
N SER A 299 -33.24 -7.12 -7.82
CA SER A 299 -34.57 -7.41 -7.25
C SER A 299 -35.17 -8.72 -7.75
N THR A 300 -34.60 -9.30 -8.80
CA THR A 300 -35.03 -10.58 -9.40
C THR A 300 -33.85 -11.54 -9.60
N GLU A 301 -34.14 -12.85 -9.61
CA GLU A 301 -33.14 -13.89 -9.87
C GLU A 301 -32.53 -13.75 -11.28
N ALA A 302 -33.32 -13.32 -12.27
CA ALA A 302 -32.84 -13.04 -13.61
C ALA A 302 -31.80 -11.90 -13.66
N GLU A 303 -31.98 -10.84 -12.87
CA GLU A 303 -30.98 -9.76 -12.76
C GLU A 303 -29.68 -10.22 -12.09
N LEU A 304 -29.77 -11.11 -11.09
CA LEU A 304 -28.61 -11.73 -10.45
C LEU A 304 -27.84 -12.63 -11.42
N LEU A 305 -28.54 -13.54 -12.12
CA LEU A 305 -27.92 -14.45 -13.09
C LEU A 305 -27.28 -13.70 -14.26
N LYS A 306 -27.88 -12.58 -14.69
CA LYS A 306 -27.31 -11.68 -15.71
C LYS A 306 -25.95 -11.09 -15.34
N GLN A 307 -25.58 -11.01 -14.05
CA GLN A 307 -24.27 -10.48 -13.66
C GLN A 307 -23.09 -11.40 -14.02
N PHE A 308 -23.37 -12.63 -14.49
CA PHE A 308 -22.39 -13.57 -14.98
C PHE A 308 -22.19 -13.56 -16.51
N ASP A 309 -23.00 -12.82 -17.28
CA ASP A 309 -22.96 -12.83 -18.75
C ASP A 309 -21.59 -12.38 -19.31
N ASP A 310 -20.93 -11.47 -18.60
CA ASP A 310 -19.66 -10.80 -18.93
C ASP A 310 -18.47 -11.30 -18.10
N ILE A 311 -18.65 -12.32 -17.25
CA ILE A 311 -17.55 -12.96 -16.49
C ILE A 311 -16.80 -13.99 -17.36
N GLY A 312 -17.42 -14.52 -18.42
CA GLY A 312 -16.83 -15.58 -19.24
C GLY A 312 -16.94 -16.97 -18.59
N SER A 313 -15.98 -17.86 -18.86
CA SER A 313 -15.97 -19.25 -18.36
C SER A 313 -15.53 -19.41 -16.91
N HIS A 314 -14.72 -18.49 -16.40
CA HIS A 314 -14.22 -18.44 -15.03
C HIS A 314 -13.87 -16.99 -14.68
N GLY A 315 -13.91 -16.66 -13.38
CA GLY A 315 -13.55 -15.33 -12.90
C GLY A 315 -14.41 -14.87 -11.74
N THR A 316 -14.11 -13.70 -11.19
CA THR A 316 -14.84 -13.11 -10.06
C THR A 316 -15.23 -11.67 -10.34
N LYS A 317 -16.46 -11.31 -9.95
CA LYS A 317 -17.02 -9.95 -9.99
C LYS A 317 -17.45 -9.55 -8.58
N ILE A 318 -16.90 -8.43 -8.10
CA ILE A 318 -17.16 -7.84 -6.80
C ILE A 318 -17.84 -6.49 -7.03
N ILE A 319 -19.01 -6.27 -6.42
CA ILE A 319 -19.72 -4.99 -6.47
C ILE A 319 -19.93 -4.49 -5.04
N ILE A 320 -19.20 -3.43 -4.70
CA ILE A 320 -19.28 -2.75 -3.40
C ILE A 320 -20.19 -1.55 -3.56
N TYR A 321 -21.30 -1.54 -2.81
CA TYR A 321 -22.36 -0.54 -2.92
C TYR A 321 -22.70 0.03 -1.53
N ASN A 322 -23.57 1.04 -1.51
CA ASN A 322 -23.73 1.91 -0.34
C ASN A 322 -22.35 2.44 0.13
N LEU A 323 -21.58 2.98 -0.84
CA LEU A 323 -20.26 3.56 -0.62
C LEU A 323 -20.29 4.63 0.48
N TRP A 324 -19.23 4.67 1.28
CA TRP A 324 -19.18 5.56 2.43
C TRP A 324 -19.02 7.03 2.02
N LEU A 325 -19.59 7.90 2.86
CA LEU A 325 -19.55 9.35 2.72
C LEU A 325 -18.59 9.98 3.74
N ASN A 326 -17.97 11.07 3.31
CA ASN A 326 -17.17 11.96 4.12
C ASN A 326 -18.01 12.69 5.18
N ASN A 327 -17.34 13.39 6.11
CA ASN A 327 -17.98 14.14 7.19
C ASN A 327 -18.92 15.27 6.71
N ASP A 328 -18.69 15.79 5.50
CA ASP A 328 -19.50 16.81 4.81
C ASP A 328 -20.67 16.21 3.98
N GLY A 329 -20.73 14.89 3.83
CA GLY A 329 -21.72 14.19 3.00
C GLY A 329 -21.30 13.95 1.54
N SER A 330 -20.12 14.40 1.12
CA SER A 330 -19.53 14.02 -0.18
C SER A 330 -19.12 12.54 -0.21
N SER A 331 -18.94 11.93 -1.38
CA SER A 331 -18.29 10.61 -1.44
C SER A 331 -16.77 10.75 -1.30
N GLU A 332 -16.14 9.79 -0.61
CA GLU A 332 -14.67 9.71 -0.55
C GLU A 332 -14.07 9.41 -1.93
N LEU A 333 -14.78 8.62 -2.75
CA LEU A 333 -14.40 8.29 -4.12
C LEU A 333 -15.14 9.19 -5.11
N ASP A 334 -14.38 10.02 -5.82
CA ASP A 334 -14.82 10.82 -6.95
C ASP A 334 -14.68 10.02 -8.25
N PHE A 335 -15.79 9.82 -8.95
CA PHE A 335 -15.85 9.09 -10.21
C PHE A 335 -16.12 10.02 -11.42
N ASP A 336 -16.23 11.32 -11.19
CA ASP A 336 -16.92 12.26 -12.08
C ASP A 336 -16.05 13.47 -12.50
N SER A 337 -15.05 13.89 -11.70
CA SER A 337 -14.10 14.93 -12.12
C SER A 337 -13.10 14.48 -13.20
N ASP A 338 -12.90 13.16 -13.35
CA ASP A 338 -12.13 12.56 -14.43
C ASP A 338 -12.80 11.24 -14.84
N PRO A 339 -13.35 11.12 -16.07
CA PRO A 339 -14.05 9.91 -16.49
C PRO A 339 -13.12 8.71 -16.63
N LYS A 340 -11.79 8.90 -16.67
CA LYS A 340 -10.76 7.86 -16.84
C LYS A 340 -10.09 7.46 -15.53
N ASP A 341 -10.47 8.04 -14.40
CA ASP A 341 -9.85 7.78 -13.09
C ASP A 341 -10.91 7.49 -12.00
N ILE A 342 -10.44 7.11 -10.82
CA ILE A 342 -11.19 7.22 -9.58
C ILE A 342 -10.31 8.05 -8.64
N ARG A 343 -10.81 9.17 -8.14
CA ARG A 343 -10.04 10.14 -7.37
C ARG A 343 -10.50 10.14 -5.92
N ILE A 344 -9.67 10.68 -5.02
CA ILE A 344 -10.09 10.92 -3.63
C ILE A 344 -10.41 12.40 -3.45
N SER A 345 -11.62 12.67 -2.97
CA SER A 345 -12.11 14.01 -2.66
C SER A 345 -11.30 14.64 -1.52
N GLY A 346 -10.42 15.61 -1.83
CA GLY A 346 -9.62 16.31 -0.82
C GLY A 346 -8.69 17.38 -1.36
N GLU A 347 -8.20 18.26 -0.48
CA GLU A 347 -7.24 19.30 -0.87
C GLU A 347 -5.90 18.69 -1.31
N THR A 348 -5.52 18.94 -2.56
CA THR A 348 -4.14 18.74 -3.00
C THR A 348 -3.24 19.68 -2.21
N LYS A 349 -2.31 19.11 -1.42
CA LYS A 349 -1.29 19.89 -0.70
C LYS A 349 -0.48 20.71 -1.71
N LYS A 350 -0.74 22.02 -1.75
CA LYS A 350 -0.02 22.97 -2.62
C LYS A 350 1.47 22.83 -2.35
N VAL A 351 2.26 22.54 -3.38
CA VAL A 351 3.69 22.27 -3.19
C VAL A 351 4.43 23.60 -3.13
N ASP A 352 4.85 24.01 -1.92
CA ASP A 352 5.58 25.24 -1.66
C ASP A 352 6.95 25.23 -2.38
N THR A 353 6.94 25.76 -3.60
CA THR A 353 8.03 25.70 -4.57
C THR A 353 8.11 27.00 -5.37
N ILE A 354 9.22 27.20 -6.08
CA ILE A 354 9.35 28.29 -7.05
C ILE A 354 8.26 28.11 -8.13
N PRO A 355 7.49 29.14 -8.52
CA PRO A 355 6.37 28.98 -9.46
C PRO A 355 6.71 28.27 -10.78
N ALA A 356 7.93 28.44 -11.29
CA ALA A 356 8.44 27.76 -12.49
C ALA A 356 8.56 26.23 -12.35
N TRP A 357 8.68 25.71 -11.12
CA TRP A 357 8.80 24.27 -10.84
C TRP A 357 7.50 23.65 -10.30
N LYS A 358 6.53 24.49 -9.93
CA LYS A 358 5.29 24.06 -9.27
C LYS A 358 4.55 23.00 -10.08
N ALA A 359 4.34 23.22 -11.38
CA ALA A 359 3.67 22.27 -12.26
C ALA A 359 4.40 20.91 -12.37
N VAL A 360 5.74 20.92 -12.38
CA VAL A 360 6.57 19.70 -12.41
C VAL A 360 6.39 18.90 -11.12
N ASN A 361 6.36 19.56 -9.97
CA ASN A 361 6.16 18.91 -8.68
C ASN A 361 4.70 18.41 -8.52
N GLU A 362 3.70 19.21 -8.90
CA GLU A 362 2.28 18.84 -8.79
C GLU A 362 1.87 17.69 -9.74
N GLN A 363 2.52 17.53 -10.89
CA GLN A 363 2.27 16.42 -11.83
C GLN A 363 3.08 15.15 -11.52
N HIS A 364 4.16 15.24 -10.72
CA HIS A 364 5.00 14.09 -10.40
C HIS A 364 4.23 12.99 -9.66
N ILE A 365 4.57 11.73 -9.92
CA ILE A 365 3.88 10.53 -9.37
C ILE A 365 3.71 10.62 -7.86
N ALA A 366 4.78 10.97 -7.13
CA ALA A 366 4.78 11.11 -5.66
C ALA A 366 3.79 12.16 -5.10
N SER A 367 3.28 13.08 -5.92
CA SER A 367 2.23 14.04 -5.53
C SER A 367 0.83 13.62 -6.01
N ARG A 368 0.76 12.82 -7.08
CA ARG A 368 -0.51 12.35 -7.67
C ARG A 368 -1.05 11.05 -7.08
N TYR A 369 -0.22 10.07 -6.71
CA TYR A 369 -0.68 8.74 -6.29
C TYR A 369 -1.66 8.77 -5.10
N HIS A 370 -1.51 9.75 -4.19
CA HIS A 370 -2.41 9.93 -3.04
C HIS A 370 -3.89 10.14 -3.41
N HIS A 371 -4.18 10.67 -4.60
CA HIS A 371 -5.50 11.20 -4.96
C HIS A 371 -5.96 10.85 -6.39
N SER A 372 -5.17 10.11 -7.16
CA SER A 372 -5.45 9.62 -8.51
C SER A 372 -5.18 8.12 -8.54
N LEU A 373 -6.23 7.29 -8.63
CA LEU A 373 -6.09 5.83 -8.55
C LEU A 373 -5.26 5.31 -9.72
N ARG A 374 -5.43 5.87 -10.93
CA ARG A 374 -4.62 5.54 -12.12
C ARG A 374 -3.11 5.65 -11.84
N VAL A 375 -2.68 6.70 -11.13
CA VAL A 375 -1.26 6.95 -10.80
C VAL A 375 -0.78 6.12 -9.60
N TYR A 376 -1.68 5.61 -8.75
CA TYR A 376 -1.31 4.61 -7.76
C TYR A 376 -1.18 3.21 -8.37
N LEU A 377 -2.12 2.82 -9.25
CA LEU A 377 -2.15 1.51 -9.89
C LEU A 377 -0.97 1.29 -10.86
N SER A 378 -0.51 2.32 -11.56
CA SER A 378 0.66 2.22 -12.46
C SER A 378 1.95 1.81 -11.73
N VAL A 379 2.08 2.16 -10.45
CA VAL A 379 3.26 1.87 -9.61
C VAL A 379 2.98 0.83 -8.50
N LEU A 380 1.77 0.27 -8.44
CA LEU A 380 1.33 -0.56 -7.33
C LEU A 380 2.13 -1.86 -7.19
N TYR A 381 2.60 -2.38 -8.32
CA TYR A 381 3.40 -3.59 -8.45
C TYR A 381 4.75 -3.26 -9.09
N LEU A 382 5.84 -3.83 -8.58
CA LEU A 382 7.20 -3.56 -9.09
C LEU A 382 7.34 -4.05 -10.53
N ARG A 383 6.63 -5.13 -10.89
CA ARG A 383 6.51 -5.70 -12.22
C ARG A 383 5.08 -6.21 -12.43
N ILE A 384 4.56 -6.06 -13.65
CA ILE A 384 3.33 -6.72 -14.11
C ILE A 384 3.71 -7.58 -15.33
N PRO A 385 3.30 -8.85 -15.42
CA PRO A 385 3.53 -9.65 -16.62
C PRO A 385 2.82 -9.07 -17.84
N GLU A 386 3.42 -9.12 -19.03
CA GLU A 386 2.84 -8.60 -20.28
C GLU A 386 1.47 -9.23 -20.63
N THR A 387 1.19 -10.43 -20.10
CA THR A 387 -0.09 -11.15 -20.25
C THR A 387 -1.21 -10.61 -19.36
N PHE A 388 -0.91 -9.74 -18.38
CA PHE A 388 -1.89 -9.23 -17.41
C PHE A 388 -2.08 -7.72 -17.50
N ARG A 389 -3.33 -7.25 -17.49
CA ARG A 389 -3.69 -5.84 -17.64
C ARG A 389 -4.56 -5.34 -16.49
N ILE A 390 -4.12 -4.29 -15.81
CA ILE A 390 -4.99 -3.50 -14.94
C ILE A 390 -5.77 -2.53 -15.83
N ILE A 391 -7.10 -2.57 -15.77
CA ILE A 391 -8.02 -1.71 -16.53
C ILE A 391 -8.79 -0.87 -15.51
N LEU A 392 -8.79 0.45 -15.69
CA LEU A 392 -9.49 1.40 -14.82
C LEU A 392 -10.40 2.26 -15.69
N ARG A 393 -11.70 2.37 -15.34
CA ARG A 393 -12.66 3.20 -16.09
C ARG A 393 -12.64 2.92 -17.61
N GLY A 394 -12.70 1.64 -17.99
CA GLY A 394 -12.58 1.17 -19.37
C GLY A 394 -11.20 1.31 -20.05
N GLU A 395 -10.19 1.95 -19.45
CA GLU A 395 -8.86 2.15 -20.07
C GLU A 395 -7.73 1.50 -19.27
N ILE A 396 -6.87 0.76 -19.98
CA ILE A 396 -5.66 0.12 -19.43
C ILE A 396 -4.83 1.15 -18.66
N VAL A 397 -4.35 0.76 -17.49
CA VAL A 397 -3.36 1.51 -16.70
C VAL A 397 -1.97 1.13 -17.21
N GLU A 398 -1.26 2.08 -17.80
CA GLU A 398 0.14 1.90 -18.18
C GLU A 398 0.98 1.63 -16.94
N HIS A 399 1.76 0.53 -16.93
CA HIS A 399 2.69 0.23 -15.85
C HIS A 399 3.87 1.20 -15.88
N HIS A 400 4.30 1.67 -14.71
CA HIS A 400 5.38 2.64 -14.59
C HIS A 400 6.41 2.18 -13.55
N ASN A 401 7.60 1.84 -14.01
CA ASN A 401 8.71 1.48 -13.14
C ASN A 401 9.45 2.76 -12.67
N ILE A 402 9.37 3.06 -11.37
CA ILE A 402 10.04 4.21 -10.74
C ILE A 402 11.55 4.26 -10.99
N ALA A 403 12.20 3.13 -11.26
CA ALA A 403 13.63 3.12 -11.58
C ALA A 403 13.96 3.80 -12.93
N ASP A 404 13.00 3.89 -13.85
CA ASP A 404 13.19 4.48 -15.18
C ASP A 404 13.11 6.02 -15.15
N ASP A 405 12.63 6.60 -14.04
CA ASP A 405 12.72 8.03 -13.76
C ASP A 405 14.10 8.47 -13.24
N LEU A 406 15.04 7.53 -13.04
CA LEU A 406 16.32 7.79 -12.40
C LEU A 406 17.45 8.05 -13.40
N LYS A 407 18.30 9.03 -13.08
CA LYS A 407 19.59 9.31 -13.75
C LYS A 407 20.75 9.15 -12.76
N TYR A 408 21.92 8.81 -13.29
CA TYR A 408 23.12 8.42 -12.53
C TYR A 408 22.84 7.24 -11.58
N ILE A 409 22.25 6.18 -12.14
CA ILE A 409 21.80 5.00 -11.37
C ILE A 409 23.00 4.25 -10.79
N GLU A 410 22.89 3.89 -9.51
CA GLU A 410 23.77 2.98 -8.78
C GLU A 410 22.98 1.79 -8.21
N TYR A 411 23.63 0.64 -8.08
CA TYR A 411 23.04 -0.59 -7.55
C TYR A 411 23.71 -1.01 -6.25
N ILE A 412 23.05 -0.77 -5.12
CA ILE A 412 23.60 -1.04 -3.79
C ILE A 412 23.05 -2.35 -3.25
N LEU A 413 23.95 -3.31 -3.00
CA LEU A 413 23.63 -4.59 -2.38
C LEU A 413 23.57 -4.45 -0.85
N TYR A 414 22.39 -4.71 -0.27
CA TYR A 414 22.18 -4.83 1.16
C TYR A 414 22.07 -6.32 1.57
N LYS A 415 22.67 -6.67 2.71
CA LYS A 415 22.57 -7.99 3.34
C LYS A 415 22.08 -7.81 4.78
N PRO A 416 20.78 -8.00 5.07
CA PRO A 416 20.27 -7.85 6.43
C PRO A 416 20.85 -8.96 7.33
N GLN A 417 21.15 -8.63 8.57
CA GLN A 417 21.66 -9.58 9.57
C GLN A 417 20.66 -9.73 10.72
N SER A 418 20.21 -10.97 10.94
CA SER A 418 19.18 -11.32 11.92
C SER A 418 19.66 -12.47 12.81
N GLY A 419 19.86 -12.23 14.11
CA GLY A 419 20.23 -13.27 15.08
C GLY A 419 21.55 -14.03 14.82
N GLY A 420 22.40 -13.57 13.90
CA GLY A 420 23.59 -14.32 13.43
C GLY A 420 23.39 -15.04 12.08
N SER A 421 22.15 -15.13 11.59
CA SER A 421 21.83 -15.48 10.21
C SER A 421 21.96 -14.27 9.29
N VAL A 422 22.22 -14.54 8.00
CA VAL A 422 22.16 -13.56 6.91
C VAL A 422 20.85 -13.78 6.18
N GLU A 423 20.01 -12.74 6.16
CA GLU A 423 18.75 -12.75 5.43
C GLU A 423 18.98 -12.70 3.91
N ALA A 424 17.92 -12.93 3.13
CA ALA A 424 17.96 -12.77 1.68
C ALA A 424 18.54 -11.39 1.30
N ALA A 425 19.57 -11.39 0.45
CA ALA A 425 20.24 -10.17 0.01
C ALA A 425 19.34 -9.38 -0.95
N VAL A 426 19.25 -8.07 -0.74
CA VAL A 426 18.40 -7.16 -1.52
C VAL A 426 19.27 -6.18 -2.28
N VAL A 427 19.02 -6.05 -3.58
CA VAL A 427 19.58 -4.97 -4.40
C VAL A 427 18.62 -3.80 -4.35
N SER A 428 19.14 -2.61 -4.00
CA SER A 428 18.41 -1.36 -4.18
C SER A 428 19.00 -0.59 -5.35
N THR A 429 18.14 -0.21 -6.28
CA THR A 429 18.45 0.77 -7.32
C THR A 429 18.32 2.16 -6.70
N ILE A 430 19.34 3.01 -6.80
CA ILE A 430 19.31 4.38 -6.27
C ILE A 430 19.79 5.35 -7.35
N GLY A 431 19.20 6.55 -7.42
CA GLY A 431 19.55 7.55 -8.40
C GLY A 431 19.00 8.93 -8.07
N PHE A 432 19.21 9.87 -8.99
CA PHE A 432 18.50 11.15 -8.97
C PHE A 432 17.27 11.10 -9.86
N LEU A 433 16.14 11.69 -9.45
CA LEU A 433 15.02 11.91 -10.37
C LEU A 433 15.47 12.72 -11.59
N LYS A 434 14.97 12.37 -12.78
CA LYS A 434 15.32 13.02 -14.05
C LYS A 434 15.08 14.53 -14.03
N GLU A 435 14.07 15.02 -13.31
CA GLU A 435 13.76 16.43 -13.10
C GLU A 435 14.63 17.12 -12.03
N ALA A 436 15.39 16.39 -11.20
CA ALA A 436 16.23 16.99 -10.16
C ALA A 436 17.31 17.90 -10.79
N PRO A 437 17.56 19.11 -10.24
CA PRO A 437 17.14 19.62 -8.93
C PRO A 437 15.81 20.40 -8.90
N GLN A 438 15.01 20.39 -9.98
CA GLN A 438 13.76 21.17 -10.08
C GLN A 438 12.60 20.56 -9.29
N VAL A 439 12.66 19.26 -9.04
CA VAL A 439 11.71 18.51 -8.20
C VAL A 439 12.23 18.36 -6.77
N ASN A 440 11.42 18.70 -5.77
CA ASN A 440 11.77 18.61 -4.35
C ASN A 440 11.15 17.34 -3.73
N ILE A 441 11.47 16.19 -4.32
CA ILE A 441 10.94 14.86 -3.95
C ILE A 441 12.11 13.92 -3.75
N HIS A 442 12.11 13.15 -2.67
CA HIS A 442 13.15 12.17 -2.33
C HIS A 442 12.59 11.05 -1.46
N GLY A 443 13.30 9.93 -1.39
CA GLY A 443 12.92 8.78 -0.56
C GLY A 443 12.87 7.46 -1.34
N PHE A 444 12.48 6.38 -0.66
CA PHE A 444 12.48 5.03 -1.23
C PHE A 444 11.07 4.50 -1.52
N CYS A 445 10.86 3.97 -2.72
CA CYS A 445 9.70 3.12 -2.99
C CYS A 445 10.04 1.68 -2.56
N VAL A 446 9.47 1.25 -1.43
CA VAL A 446 9.72 -0.07 -0.83
C VAL A 446 8.59 -1.02 -1.16
N TYR A 447 8.93 -2.07 -1.89
CA TYR A 447 8.04 -3.17 -2.25
C TYR A 447 8.25 -4.38 -1.33
N HIS A 448 7.28 -5.28 -1.27
CA HIS A 448 7.38 -6.59 -0.61
C HIS A 448 6.48 -7.58 -1.37
N LYS A 449 7.04 -8.70 -1.83
CA LYS A 449 6.38 -9.72 -2.67
C LYS A 449 5.71 -9.05 -3.88
N ASN A 450 6.51 -8.36 -4.68
CA ASN A 450 6.11 -7.51 -5.81
C ASN A 450 5.23 -6.27 -5.48
N ARG A 451 4.66 -6.15 -4.27
CA ARG A 451 3.63 -5.15 -3.91
C ARG A 451 4.20 -3.90 -3.20
N LEU A 452 3.82 -2.70 -3.64
CA LEU A 452 4.28 -1.43 -3.05
C LEU A 452 3.69 -1.20 -1.66
N ILE A 453 4.54 -1.15 -0.62
CA ILE A 453 4.13 -0.93 0.79
C ILE A 453 4.38 0.52 1.21
N LEU A 454 5.58 1.05 0.95
CA LEU A 454 5.96 2.43 1.28
C LEU A 454 6.37 3.21 0.01
N PRO A 455 5.46 3.98 -0.62
CA PRO A 455 5.81 4.94 -1.67
C PRO A 455 6.63 6.12 -1.14
N PHE A 456 7.74 6.45 -1.82
CA PHE A 456 8.58 7.62 -1.57
C PHE A 456 8.92 7.88 -0.09
N TRP A 457 9.31 6.83 0.64
CA TRP A 457 9.61 6.88 2.07
C TRP A 457 10.77 7.83 2.36
N GLN A 458 10.44 8.96 3.00
CA GLN A 458 11.39 10.02 3.35
C GLN A 458 12.23 9.62 4.57
N VAL A 459 13.30 8.87 4.31
CA VAL A 459 14.27 8.49 5.34
C VAL A 459 15.18 9.65 5.77
N VAL A 460 15.32 10.71 4.96
CA VAL A 460 16.05 11.95 5.28
C VAL A 460 15.14 13.19 5.30
N SER A 461 15.51 14.19 6.10
CA SER A 461 14.74 15.43 6.29
C SER A 461 14.97 16.46 5.19
N TYR A 462 13.89 17.13 4.75
CA TYR A 462 13.95 18.31 3.87
C TYR A 462 14.73 19.50 4.47
N SER A 463 15.02 19.51 5.78
CA SER A 463 15.75 20.60 6.42
C SER A 463 17.21 20.73 5.97
N ASP A 464 17.81 19.68 5.39
CA ASP A 464 19.08 19.79 4.66
C ASP A 464 18.81 19.86 3.15
N SER A 465 19.75 20.47 2.44
CA SER A 465 20.00 20.25 1.01
C SER A 465 20.35 18.79 0.68
N ARG A 466 21.03 18.09 1.60
CA ARG A 466 21.65 16.77 1.42
C ARG A 466 20.61 15.66 1.25
N GLY A 467 20.53 15.10 0.05
CA GLY A 467 19.65 13.97 -0.29
C GLY A 467 18.36 14.35 -1.04
N ARG A 468 18.11 15.63 -1.31
CA ARG A 468 16.95 16.06 -2.11
C ARG A 468 17.04 15.53 -3.54
N GLY A 469 15.93 15.12 -4.15
CA GLY A 469 15.95 14.51 -5.49
C GLY A 469 16.52 13.09 -5.54
N VAL A 470 17.09 12.55 -4.45
CA VAL A 470 17.55 11.14 -4.40
C VAL A 470 16.32 10.26 -4.22
N VAL A 471 16.09 9.36 -5.16
CA VAL A 471 15.05 8.34 -5.08
C VAL A 471 15.68 6.98 -5.25
N GLY A 472 15.15 5.99 -4.52
CA GLY A 472 15.54 4.60 -4.67
C GLY A 472 14.36 3.65 -4.70
N VAL A 473 14.61 2.46 -5.22
CA VAL A 473 13.64 1.36 -5.34
C VAL A 473 14.28 0.11 -4.75
N LEU A 474 13.50 -0.67 -4.00
CA LEU A 474 13.92 -1.98 -3.50
C LEU A 474 12.72 -2.86 -3.17
N GLU A 475 12.93 -4.18 -3.17
CA GLU A 475 11.99 -5.17 -2.66
C GLU A 475 12.55 -5.76 -1.35
N ALA A 476 11.85 -5.56 -0.23
CA ALA A 476 12.33 -5.83 1.12
C ALA A 476 11.65 -7.07 1.75
N ASN A 477 11.77 -8.23 1.09
CA ASN A 477 11.11 -9.49 1.46
C ASN A 477 11.56 -10.14 2.80
N PHE A 478 12.29 -9.40 3.63
CA PHE A 478 12.77 -9.80 4.96
C PHE A 478 12.13 -8.97 6.10
N VAL A 479 11.21 -8.07 5.78
CA VAL A 479 10.38 -7.33 6.75
C VAL A 479 8.91 -7.51 6.38
N GLU A 480 8.11 -7.97 7.34
CA GLU A 480 6.67 -8.21 7.10
C GLU A 480 5.86 -6.90 7.15
N PRO A 481 4.89 -6.72 6.24
CA PRO A 481 4.02 -5.55 6.21
C PRO A 481 2.99 -5.59 7.35
N THR A 482 2.47 -4.43 7.74
CA THR A 482 1.29 -4.36 8.61
C THR A 482 0.06 -4.94 7.91
N HIS A 483 -0.95 -5.39 8.66
CA HIS A 483 -2.18 -6.04 8.15
C HIS A 483 -2.82 -5.39 6.91
N ASN A 484 -2.78 -4.05 6.82
CA ASN A 484 -3.37 -3.25 5.73
C ASN A 484 -2.42 -2.98 4.54
N LYS A 485 -1.20 -3.51 4.57
CA LYS A 485 -0.13 -3.36 3.56
C LYS A 485 0.29 -1.91 3.25
N GLN A 486 0.18 -0.99 4.22
CA GLN A 486 0.56 0.44 4.05
C GLN A 486 1.77 0.89 4.90
N ASP A 487 2.35 -0.01 5.69
CA ASP A 487 3.52 0.21 6.55
C ASP A 487 4.18 -1.16 6.81
N PHE A 488 5.31 -1.19 7.51
CA PHE A 488 5.96 -2.43 7.96
C PHE A 488 5.86 -2.58 9.49
N GLU A 489 5.92 -3.83 9.97
CA GLU A 489 6.03 -4.09 11.40
C GLU A 489 7.31 -3.47 11.97
N ARG A 490 7.20 -2.82 13.14
CA ARG A 490 8.27 -2.00 13.74
C ARG A 490 9.31 -2.84 14.48
N THR A 491 9.87 -3.81 13.76
CA THR A 491 10.90 -4.75 14.17
C THR A 491 12.30 -4.12 14.16
N SER A 492 13.28 -4.81 14.76
CA SER A 492 14.69 -4.42 14.67
C SER A 492 15.28 -4.55 13.25
N LEU A 493 14.69 -5.39 12.38
CA LEU A 493 15.06 -5.46 10.96
C LEU A 493 14.56 -4.23 10.19
N PHE A 494 13.34 -3.77 10.46
CA PHE A 494 12.82 -2.52 9.88
C PHE A 494 13.67 -1.31 10.30
N GLN A 495 14.06 -1.22 11.57
CA GLN A 495 14.95 -0.15 12.05
C GLN A 495 16.36 -0.20 11.41
N LYS A 496 16.93 -1.40 11.20
CA LYS A 496 18.19 -1.58 10.46
C LYS A 496 18.08 -1.16 9.00
N LEU A 497 16.95 -1.47 8.34
CA LEU A 497 16.66 -1.02 6.98
C LEU A 497 16.56 0.51 6.92
N GLU A 498 15.77 1.14 7.80
CA GLU A 498 15.67 2.60 7.88
C GLU A 498 17.05 3.27 8.07
N GLY A 499 17.89 2.71 8.93
CA GLY A 499 19.27 3.14 9.13
C GLY A 499 20.10 3.05 7.85
N ARG A 500 20.10 1.88 7.18
CA ARG A 500 20.88 1.68 5.96
C ARG A 500 20.42 2.57 4.81
N LEU A 501 19.11 2.80 4.65
CA LEU A 501 18.58 3.69 3.60
C LEU A 501 19.02 5.15 3.82
N LYS A 502 19.15 5.61 5.07
CA LYS A 502 19.74 6.93 5.40
C LYS A 502 21.21 7.02 4.98
N GLU A 503 22.00 6.01 5.34
CA GLU A 503 23.41 5.92 4.96
C GLU A 503 23.57 5.92 3.43
N MET A 504 22.83 5.06 2.71
CA MET A 504 22.84 5.00 1.25
C MET A 504 22.49 6.33 0.59
N THR A 505 21.49 7.04 1.11
CA THR A 505 21.11 8.37 0.60
C THR A 505 22.26 9.37 0.72
N TRP A 506 22.99 9.32 1.84
CA TRP A 506 24.12 10.20 2.11
C TRP A 506 25.39 9.82 1.34
N GLU A 507 25.69 8.53 1.23
CA GLU A 507 26.80 7.99 0.44
C GLU A 507 26.66 8.36 -1.04
N TYR A 508 25.49 8.06 -1.61
CA TYR A 508 25.16 8.38 -2.99
C TYR A 508 25.19 9.89 -3.24
N TRP A 509 24.56 10.69 -2.37
CA TRP A 509 24.52 12.14 -2.51
C TRP A 509 25.91 12.78 -2.44
N ASP A 510 26.72 12.45 -1.44
CA ASP A 510 28.03 13.11 -1.23
C ASP A 510 28.97 12.87 -2.43
N TYR A 511 28.80 11.77 -3.15
CA TYR A 511 29.53 11.46 -4.39
C TYR A 511 28.92 12.15 -5.62
N HIS A 512 27.60 12.06 -5.81
CA HIS A 512 26.94 12.43 -7.08
C HIS A 512 26.34 13.85 -7.13
N CYS A 513 26.18 14.56 -6.01
CA CYS A 513 25.45 15.84 -5.96
C CYS A 513 25.97 16.93 -6.92
N GLY A 514 27.26 16.92 -7.25
CA GLY A 514 27.87 17.83 -8.22
C GLY A 514 27.38 17.63 -9.67
N LEU A 515 26.91 16.43 -10.02
CA LEU A 515 26.43 16.10 -11.38
C LEU A 515 25.11 16.80 -11.72
N ILE A 516 24.33 17.20 -10.71
CA ILE A 516 23.07 17.95 -10.85
C ILE A 516 23.18 19.40 -10.32
N GLY A 517 24.41 19.91 -10.19
CA GLY A 517 24.67 21.33 -9.91
C GLY A 517 24.69 21.76 -8.44
N TYR A 518 24.58 20.84 -7.47
CA TYR A 518 24.76 21.20 -6.07
C TYR A 518 26.23 21.42 -5.71
N GLN A 519 26.50 22.26 -4.70
CA GLN A 519 27.84 22.52 -4.23
C GLN A 519 28.44 21.29 -3.54
N VAL A 520 29.43 20.66 -4.17
CA VAL A 520 30.19 19.55 -3.58
C VAL A 520 30.93 20.05 -2.34
N LYS A 521 30.47 19.64 -1.16
CA LYS A 521 31.11 19.89 0.14
C LYS A 521 32.44 19.13 0.22
N LYS A 522 33.50 19.66 -0.41
CA LYS A 522 34.88 19.16 -0.25
C LYS A 522 35.19 19.09 1.25
N LYS A 523 35.35 17.87 1.79
CA LYS A 523 35.91 17.69 3.14
C LYS A 523 37.27 18.40 3.17
N SER A 524 37.38 19.44 3.99
CA SER A 524 38.67 20.02 4.31
C SER A 524 39.54 18.90 4.87
N ARG A 525 40.72 18.67 4.27
CA ARG A 525 41.77 17.93 4.97
C ARG A 525 42.01 18.68 6.28
N PRO A 526 42.08 18.00 7.44
CA PRO A 526 42.60 18.65 8.64
C PRO A 526 44.00 19.18 8.29
N PRO A 527 44.37 20.40 8.74
CA PRO A 527 45.71 20.91 8.52
C PRO A 527 46.69 19.89 9.10
N ALA A 528 47.70 19.50 8.30
CA ALA A 528 48.66 18.50 8.74
C ALA A 528 49.35 19.00 10.01
N SER A 529 49.27 18.21 11.08
CA SER A 529 49.90 18.53 12.36
C SER A 529 51.41 18.55 12.16
N HIS A 530 51.97 19.74 12.01
CA HIS A 530 53.42 19.93 11.91
C HIS A 530 54.07 19.41 13.20
N VAL A 531 54.73 18.26 13.10
CA VAL A 531 55.57 17.72 14.18
C VAL A 531 56.88 18.52 14.16
N PRO A 532 57.21 19.29 15.22
CA PRO A 532 58.44 20.07 15.26
C PRO A 532 59.59 19.18 15.74
N SER A 533 60.21 18.44 14.81
CA SER A 533 61.47 17.76 15.08
C SER A 533 62.66 18.67 14.78
N HIS A 534 63.46 19.05 15.79
CA HIS A 534 64.92 19.21 15.66
C HIS A 534 65.58 19.29 17.05
N PHE A 535 66.75 18.67 17.20
CA PHE A 535 67.56 18.71 18.41
C PHE A 535 68.65 19.80 18.34
N THR A 536 68.80 20.51 19.46
CA THR A 536 70.00 21.21 19.99
C THR A 536 71.20 21.53 19.07
N GLY A 537 71.52 22.82 18.97
CA GLY A 537 72.84 23.38 18.62
C GLY A 537 73.04 24.74 19.30
N GLN A 538 74.27 25.08 19.71
CA GLN A 538 74.63 26.34 20.40
C GLN A 538 74.93 27.47 19.37
N SER A 539 75.03 28.77 19.67
CA SER A 539 75.22 29.48 20.96
C SER A 539 74.78 30.97 20.94
N SER A 540 74.87 31.62 22.11
CA SER A 540 75.12 33.05 22.40
C SER A 540 74.12 34.17 22.02
N VAL A 541 73.56 34.81 23.09
CA VAL A 541 73.40 36.28 23.30
C VAL A 541 72.33 37.00 22.42
N GLN A 542 71.38 37.82 22.93
CA GLN A 542 71.36 38.73 24.10
C GLN A 542 69.95 38.88 24.75
N HIS A 543 69.89 39.41 25.98
CA HIS A 543 68.68 39.81 26.76
C HIS A 543 68.37 41.33 26.56
N PRO A 544 67.20 41.94 26.96
CA PRO A 544 66.51 41.80 28.27
C PRO A 544 64.94 41.83 28.30
N VAL A 545 64.29 41.13 29.26
CA VAL A 545 63.51 41.62 30.45
C VAL A 545 62.13 42.26 30.16
N GLY A 546 61.03 41.90 30.85
CA GLY A 546 60.81 40.84 31.86
C GLY A 546 59.63 41.14 32.83
N LEU A 547 59.28 40.16 33.71
CA LEU A 547 58.34 40.22 34.86
C LEU A 547 56.87 40.59 34.52
N ASN A 548 55.77 40.09 35.14
CA ASN A 548 55.48 39.12 36.22
C ASN A 548 53.94 38.79 36.13
N GLN A 549 53.26 37.86 36.84
CA GLN A 549 53.58 36.92 37.94
C GLN A 549 52.57 35.71 37.98
N THR A 550 52.54 34.98 39.10
CA THR A 550 51.55 34.00 39.61
C THR A 550 50.14 34.59 39.86
N SER A 551 49.05 33.85 40.15
CA SER A 551 48.85 32.46 40.69
C SER A 551 47.52 31.80 40.26
N MET A 552 47.35 30.50 40.59
CA MET A 552 46.11 29.71 40.44
C MET A 552 45.01 30.10 41.45
N ALA A 553 43.73 29.78 41.16
CA ALA A 553 42.93 28.78 41.93
C ALA A 553 41.44 28.62 41.50
N ALA A 554 40.98 27.37 41.48
CA ALA A 554 39.69 26.83 41.93
C ALA A 554 38.33 27.58 41.75
N ASP A 555 37.48 26.99 40.88
CA ASP A 555 36.17 26.37 41.21
C ASP A 555 34.85 27.20 41.42
N ARG A 556 33.74 26.56 41.00
CA ARG A 556 32.31 26.73 41.41
C ARG A 556 31.52 28.06 41.30
N ALA A 557 30.84 28.19 40.16
CA ALA A 557 29.38 28.03 40.00
C ALA A 557 28.31 29.06 40.49
N LYS A 558 27.25 29.16 39.66
CA LYS A 558 25.83 29.58 39.89
C LYS A 558 25.41 31.08 39.91
N ALA A 559 24.67 31.43 38.84
CA ALA A 559 23.34 32.08 38.82
C ALA A 559 23.18 33.61 38.99
N GLY A 560 22.05 34.11 38.46
CA GLY A 560 21.68 35.53 38.25
C GLY A 560 21.58 35.84 36.74
N HIS A 561 20.40 35.91 36.12
CA HIS A 561 19.52 37.11 35.98
C HIS A 561 20.28 38.37 35.50
N VAL A 562 20.01 38.93 34.30
CA VAL A 562 18.82 39.75 33.91
C VAL A 562 18.86 41.09 34.69
N ASP A 563 18.89 42.27 34.07
CA ASP A 563 18.07 42.70 32.92
C ASP A 563 18.65 43.88 32.07
N VAL A 564 17.90 44.29 31.03
CA VAL A 564 17.80 45.62 30.34
C VAL A 564 19.06 46.46 30.08
N GLY A 565 19.21 46.89 28.81
CA GLY A 565 19.33 48.35 28.54
C GLY A 565 20.26 48.81 27.43
N ALA A 566 19.70 49.60 26.49
CA ALA A 566 20.36 50.53 25.56
C ALA A 566 21.42 49.96 24.58
N GLU A 567 21.76 50.61 23.47
CA GLU A 567 21.04 51.42 22.46
C GLU A 567 22.06 51.64 21.29
N GLN A 568 21.65 52.23 20.17
CA GLN A 568 22.56 52.82 19.15
C GLN A 568 23.48 51.84 18.37
N SER A 569 23.93 52.15 17.14
CA SER A 569 23.35 53.02 16.11
C SER A 569 23.86 52.60 14.72
N ILE A 570 23.09 52.89 13.68
CA ILE A 570 23.51 52.72 12.27
C ILE A 570 24.28 53.98 11.83
N PRO A 571 25.38 53.83 11.10
CA PRO A 571 25.61 54.69 9.92
C PRO A 571 25.74 53.89 8.63
N ILE A 572 24.89 54.21 7.65
CA ILE A 572 25.07 53.84 6.24
C ILE A 572 25.93 54.92 5.56
N SER A 573 26.81 54.54 4.64
CA SER A 573 27.29 55.46 3.61
C SER A 573 27.35 54.77 2.24
N HIS A 574 26.80 55.43 1.22
CA HIS A 574 26.81 55.00 -0.19
C HIS A 574 27.69 55.95 -1.02
N GLY A 575 28.36 55.43 -2.06
CA GLY A 575 29.25 56.23 -2.92
C GLY A 575 29.46 55.67 -4.34
N LYS A 576 28.50 55.96 -5.23
CA LYS A 576 28.54 56.06 -6.72
C LYS A 576 29.91 55.76 -7.41
N SER A 577 30.02 54.77 -8.32
CA SER A 577 29.46 54.67 -9.69
C SER A 577 30.33 55.32 -10.80
N MET A 578 30.66 54.55 -11.86
CA MET A 578 30.94 55.03 -13.24
C MET A 578 30.67 53.92 -14.30
N GLN A 579 30.60 54.30 -15.58
CA GLN A 579 30.10 53.50 -16.73
C GLN A 579 31.23 53.00 -17.67
N GLY A 580 30.97 52.16 -18.71
CA GLY A 580 32.05 51.79 -19.66
C GLY A 580 31.83 51.04 -21.00
N LEU A 581 30.84 50.13 -21.16
CA LEU A 581 30.51 49.46 -22.46
C LEU A 581 31.67 48.64 -23.15
N PRO A 582 31.72 48.31 -24.47
CA PRO A 582 31.67 46.87 -24.89
C PRO A 582 32.61 46.39 -26.03
N MET A 583 32.70 45.08 -26.30
CA MET A 583 33.03 44.37 -27.58
C MET A 583 33.31 42.86 -27.33
N LYS A 584 33.26 41.90 -28.27
CA LYS A 584 32.41 41.65 -29.47
C LYS A 584 32.70 40.20 -29.98
N ARG A 585 31.65 39.40 -30.23
CA ARG A 585 31.56 38.14 -31.03
C ARG A 585 32.83 37.34 -31.42
N LYS A 586 32.80 36.02 -31.18
CA LYS A 586 32.94 35.01 -32.26
C LYS A 586 32.38 33.63 -31.87
N GLU A 587 31.55 33.08 -32.76
CA GLU A 587 31.24 31.65 -32.89
C GLU A 587 31.87 31.15 -34.21
N PRO A 588 31.65 29.90 -34.66
CA PRO A 588 32.11 28.67 -34.05
C PRO A 588 33.11 27.93 -34.99
N GLY A 589 33.68 26.81 -34.53
CA GLY A 589 34.57 25.96 -35.33
C GLY A 589 34.72 24.57 -34.69
N ASP A 590 34.85 23.53 -35.52
CA ASP A 590 34.55 22.14 -35.16
C ASP A 590 35.69 21.17 -35.59
N VAL A 591 35.57 19.89 -35.21
CA VAL A 591 36.28 18.69 -35.71
C VAL A 591 37.68 18.35 -35.14
N ALA A 592 37.65 17.53 -34.07
CA ALA A 592 38.39 16.27 -33.86
C ALA A 592 39.91 16.17 -33.54
N LYS A 593 40.21 15.25 -32.57
CA LYS A 593 41.51 14.59 -32.22
C LYS A 593 42.57 15.54 -31.58
N LEU A 594 43.54 15.08 -30.75
CA LEU A 594 44.11 13.74 -30.53
C LEU A 594 44.65 13.53 -29.08
N GLU A 595 44.78 12.25 -28.68
CA GLU A 595 45.67 11.65 -27.66
C GLU A 595 45.68 11.97 -26.14
N LYS A 596 45.39 10.89 -25.40
CA LYS A 596 46.05 10.35 -24.19
C LYS A 596 47.34 11.08 -23.72
N VAL A 597 47.34 11.59 -22.49
CA VAL A 597 48.56 11.85 -21.71
C VAL A 597 48.54 11.05 -20.41
N LYS A 598 49.53 10.16 -20.22
CA LYS A 598 49.78 9.48 -18.94
C LYS A 598 50.16 10.50 -17.86
N ARG A 599 49.73 10.29 -16.61
CA ARG A 599 50.41 10.85 -15.43
C ARG A 599 50.86 9.71 -14.52
N GLN A 600 52.15 9.71 -14.18
CA GLN A 600 52.75 8.73 -13.27
C GLN A 600 52.34 9.03 -11.82
N ALA A 601 52.11 7.99 -11.04
CA ALA A 601 52.01 8.12 -9.59
C ALA A 601 53.41 8.12 -8.98
N GLY A 602 53.77 9.18 -8.25
CA GLY A 602 54.93 9.19 -7.36
C GLY A 602 54.62 8.45 -6.06
N ILE A 603 55.56 7.67 -5.54
CA ILE A 603 55.38 6.80 -4.37
C ILE A 603 56.03 7.45 -3.13
N CYS A 604 55.31 7.41 -1.99
CA CYS A 604 55.75 7.29 -0.59
C CYS A 604 54.87 8.16 0.34
N GLY A 605 54.30 7.65 1.44
CA GLY A 605 54.27 6.25 1.89
C GLY A 605 53.43 5.98 3.14
N ASN A 606 53.16 4.69 3.35
CA ASN A 606 52.79 3.99 4.59
C ASN A 606 51.73 4.57 5.55
N THR A 607 50.51 4.04 5.44
CA THR A 607 49.78 3.50 6.61
C THR A 607 49.15 2.16 6.21
N PHE A 608 49.56 1.07 6.86
CA PHE A 608 48.98 -0.29 6.86
C PHE A 608 48.23 -0.79 5.60
N LEU A 609 48.95 -1.57 4.77
CA LEU A 609 48.32 -2.56 3.88
C LEU A 609 48.02 -3.84 4.68
N GLN A 610 46.75 -4.24 4.77
CA GLN A 610 46.42 -5.67 4.91
C GLN A 610 46.63 -6.35 3.54
N PRO A 611 47.02 -7.63 3.49
CA PRO A 611 46.99 -8.38 2.24
C PRO A 611 45.54 -8.50 1.76
N ALA A 612 45.26 -8.08 0.53
CA ALA A 612 43.94 -8.25 -0.07
C ALA A 612 43.58 -9.73 -0.10
N SER A 613 42.39 -10.08 0.40
CA SER A 613 41.95 -11.48 0.43
C SER A 613 41.83 -12.03 -0.99
N GLN A 614 42.03 -13.36 -1.14
CA GLN A 614 41.84 -14.03 -2.43
C GLN A 614 40.44 -13.78 -3.00
N GLU A 615 39.42 -13.65 -2.13
CA GLU A 615 38.05 -13.28 -2.51
C GLU A 615 37.98 -11.89 -3.16
N THR A 616 38.74 -10.90 -2.68
CA THR A 616 38.75 -9.54 -3.26
C THR A 616 39.30 -9.58 -4.69
N LEU A 617 40.36 -10.37 -4.92
CA LEU A 617 40.92 -10.60 -6.25
C LEU A 617 39.94 -11.35 -7.17
N ASN A 618 39.29 -12.39 -6.66
CA ASN A 618 38.28 -13.15 -7.39
C ASN A 618 37.08 -12.25 -7.77
N LEU A 619 36.56 -11.44 -6.85
CA LEU A 619 35.47 -10.48 -7.07
C LEU A 619 35.83 -9.42 -8.13
N MET A 620 37.07 -8.91 -8.13
CA MET A 620 37.54 -7.99 -9.18
C MET A 620 37.64 -8.66 -10.56
N GLN A 621 37.94 -9.96 -10.61
CA GLN A 621 37.97 -10.73 -11.86
C GLN A 621 36.55 -11.10 -12.35
N GLU A 622 35.64 -11.41 -11.44
CA GLU A 622 34.23 -11.66 -11.73
C GLU A 622 33.51 -10.40 -12.21
N ASN A 623 33.70 -9.24 -11.57
CA ASN A 623 33.14 -7.96 -12.04
C ASN A 623 33.61 -7.60 -13.46
N LYS A 624 34.86 -7.88 -13.82
CA LYS A 624 35.33 -7.72 -15.22
C LYS A 624 34.61 -8.67 -16.18
N LYS A 625 34.35 -9.91 -15.77
CA LYS A 625 33.62 -10.91 -16.57
C LYS A 625 32.13 -10.56 -16.70
N LEU A 626 31.53 -9.96 -15.67
CA LEU A 626 30.15 -9.45 -15.71
C LEU A 626 30.04 -8.20 -16.59
N SER A 627 30.93 -7.22 -16.44
CA SER A 627 30.98 -6.03 -17.31
C SER A 627 31.15 -6.40 -18.79
N ALA A 628 32.01 -7.38 -19.11
CA ALA A 628 32.14 -7.89 -20.47
C ALA A 628 30.87 -8.60 -20.99
N LYS A 629 30.07 -9.24 -20.12
CA LYS A 629 28.76 -9.80 -20.49
C LYS A 629 27.71 -8.71 -20.70
N CYS A 630 27.69 -7.66 -19.89
CA CYS A 630 26.76 -6.54 -20.09
C CYS A 630 26.94 -5.90 -21.47
N LEU A 631 28.20 -5.66 -21.88
CA LEU A 631 28.53 -5.13 -23.21
C LEU A 631 28.08 -6.07 -24.35
N ASP A 632 28.15 -7.39 -24.16
CA ASP A 632 27.66 -8.38 -25.12
C ASP A 632 26.12 -8.40 -25.18
N TYR A 633 25.43 -8.20 -24.05
CA TYR A 633 23.97 -8.04 -24.03
C TYR A 633 23.51 -6.72 -24.66
N GLU A 634 24.18 -5.60 -24.39
CA GLU A 634 23.92 -4.30 -25.04
C GLU A 634 23.99 -4.42 -26.57
N LYS A 635 25.08 -5.02 -27.09
CA LYS A 635 25.24 -5.26 -28.53
C LYS A 635 24.17 -6.19 -29.11
N ARG A 636 23.75 -7.23 -28.39
CA ARG A 636 22.62 -8.09 -28.81
C ARG A 636 21.29 -7.34 -28.82
N VAL A 637 21.06 -6.39 -27.92
CA VAL A 637 19.85 -5.55 -27.92
C VAL A 637 19.84 -4.62 -29.13
N GLU A 638 20.98 -4.04 -29.53
CA GLU A 638 21.10 -3.29 -30.78
C GLU A 638 20.78 -4.17 -32.01
N GLU A 639 21.34 -5.38 -32.08
CA GLU A 639 21.07 -6.36 -33.14
C GLU A 639 19.60 -6.80 -33.19
N LEU A 640 18.98 -7.02 -32.03
CA LEU A 640 17.57 -7.43 -31.95
C LEU A 640 16.63 -6.29 -32.33
N ASN A 641 16.92 -5.05 -31.90
CA ASN A 641 16.15 -3.87 -32.28
C ASN A 641 16.21 -3.63 -33.80
N PHE A 642 17.37 -3.83 -34.43
CA PHE A 642 17.48 -3.79 -35.90
C PHE A 642 16.59 -4.85 -36.57
N LYS A 643 16.58 -6.09 -36.07
CA LYS A 643 15.72 -7.15 -36.65
C LYS A 643 14.23 -6.91 -36.39
N VAL A 644 13.85 -6.31 -35.26
CA VAL A 644 12.47 -5.89 -34.99
C VAL A 644 12.01 -4.82 -35.98
N GLU A 645 12.85 -3.84 -36.29
CA GLU A 645 12.52 -2.81 -37.28
C GLU A 645 12.45 -3.39 -38.70
N GLU A 646 13.34 -4.30 -39.08
CA GLU A 646 13.26 -5.02 -40.35
C GLU A 646 11.93 -5.80 -40.48
N LEU A 647 11.55 -6.60 -39.47
CA LEU A 647 10.27 -7.32 -39.43
C LEU A 647 9.06 -6.39 -39.42
N ARG A 648 9.14 -5.24 -38.75
CA ARG A 648 8.07 -4.23 -38.75
C ARG A 648 7.85 -3.64 -40.15
N ASN A 649 8.90 -3.50 -40.94
CA ASN A 649 8.82 -3.09 -42.34
C ASN A 649 8.31 -4.23 -43.24
N GLU A 650 8.77 -5.47 -43.07
CA GLU A 650 8.24 -6.67 -43.76
C GLU A 650 6.71 -6.82 -43.56
N VAL A 651 6.23 -6.72 -42.31
CA VAL A 651 4.79 -6.75 -42.00
C VAL A 651 4.04 -5.59 -42.64
N GLY A 652 4.65 -4.40 -42.72
CA GLY A 652 4.09 -3.25 -43.42
C GLY A 652 3.96 -3.45 -44.93
N GLU A 653 4.89 -4.16 -45.58
CA GLU A 653 4.82 -4.55 -46.99
C GLU A 653 3.62 -5.50 -47.23
N VAL A 654 3.53 -6.56 -46.43
CA VAL A 654 2.46 -7.57 -46.52
C VAL A 654 1.08 -6.95 -46.26
N GLN A 655 0.97 -6.02 -45.31
CA GLN A 655 -0.27 -5.29 -45.03
C GLN A 655 -0.73 -4.46 -46.25
N ARG A 656 0.20 -3.75 -46.91
CA ARG A 656 -0.10 -2.99 -48.16
C ARG A 656 -0.53 -3.90 -49.30
N GLU A 657 0.09 -5.07 -49.44
CA GLU A 657 -0.26 -6.06 -50.46
C GLU A 657 -1.64 -6.69 -50.20
N TYR A 658 -1.96 -7.01 -48.94
CA TYR A 658 -3.28 -7.51 -48.53
C TYR A 658 -4.39 -6.47 -48.78
N GLU A 659 -4.15 -5.20 -48.46
CA GLU A 659 -5.09 -4.10 -48.76
C GLU A 659 -5.30 -3.89 -50.27
N ARG A 660 -4.23 -4.02 -51.07
CA ARG A 660 -4.32 -3.97 -52.55
C ARG A 660 -5.19 -5.11 -53.10
N LEU A 661 -4.96 -6.35 -52.64
CA LEU A 661 -5.74 -7.52 -53.05
C LEU A 661 -7.21 -7.42 -52.60
N LEU A 662 -7.48 -6.88 -51.41
CA LEU A 662 -8.86 -6.60 -50.94
C LEU A 662 -9.59 -5.57 -51.81
N ALA A 663 -8.88 -4.55 -52.32
CA ALA A 663 -9.46 -3.56 -53.23
C ALA A 663 -9.75 -4.17 -54.62
N GLU A 664 -8.85 -5.00 -55.14
CA GLU A 664 -9.01 -5.71 -56.40
C GLU A 664 -10.17 -6.71 -56.36
N LEU A 665 -10.32 -7.46 -55.26
CA LEU A 665 -11.41 -8.42 -55.05
C LEU A 665 -12.78 -7.70 -55.01
N LYS A 666 -12.87 -6.56 -54.31
CA LYS A 666 -14.09 -5.71 -54.31
C LYS A 666 -14.43 -5.17 -55.70
N TYR A 667 -13.44 -4.83 -56.53
CA TYR A 667 -13.67 -4.38 -57.89
C TYR A 667 -14.20 -5.52 -58.79
N LEU A 668 -13.69 -6.74 -58.60
CA LEU A 668 -14.14 -7.92 -59.36
C LEU A 668 -15.58 -8.34 -59.05
N ASP A 669 -16.07 -8.16 -57.82
CA ASP A 669 -17.48 -8.45 -57.49
C ASP A 669 -18.44 -7.42 -58.12
N ILE A 670 -18.10 -6.12 -58.13
CA ILE A 670 -18.89 -5.09 -58.84
C ILE A 670 -19.02 -5.42 -60.34
N VAL A 671 -17.97 -5.98 -60.95
CA VAL A 671 -17.95 -6.40 -62.37
C VAL A 671 -18.73 -7.71 -62.63
N LYS A 672 -19.14 -8.45 -61.60
CA LYS A 672 -20.12 -9.54 -61.72
C LYS A 672 -21.55 -9.00 -61.73
N ASP A 673 -21.88 -8.13 -60.77
CA ASP A 673 -23.23 -7.54 -60.66
C ASP A 673 -23.65 -6.81 -61.95
N GLU A 674 -22.73 -6.10 -62.62
CA GLU A 674 -23.01 -5.46 -63.92
C GLU A 674 -23.28 -6.43 -65.09
N LYS A 675 -22.94 -7.72 -64.95
CA LYS A 675 -23.19 -8.76 -65.96
C LYS A 675 -24.51 -9.48 -65.73
N ASP A 676 -24.83 -9.82 -64.49
CA ASP A 676 -26.07 -10.52 -64.14
C ASP A 676 -27.31 -9.61 -64.28
N VAL A 677 -27.11 -8.29 -64.44
CA VAL A 677 -28.16 -7.30 -64.78
C VAL A 677 -28.41 -7.16 -66.30
N LYS A 678 -27.73 -7.96 -67.16
CA LYS A 678 -27.83 -7.88 -68.63
C LYS A 678 -28.25 -9.19 -69.33
N THR A 679 -28.92 -10.09 -68.62
CA THR A 679 -29.58 -11.30 -69.14
C THR A 679 -30.99 -11.43 -68.60
#